data_AF-A0A672YFN8-F1
#
_entry.id   AF-A0A672YFN8-F1
#
_cell.length_a   1.000
_cell.length_b   1.000
_cell.length_c   1.000
_cell.angle_alpha   90.00
_cell.angle_beta   90.00
_cell.angle_gamma   90.00
#
_symmetry.space_group_name_H-M   'P 1'
#
loop_
_entity.id
_entity.type
_entity.pdbx_description
1 polymer ?
#
loop_
_entity_poly.entity_id
_entity_poly.type
_entity_poly.pdbx_seq_one_letter_code
_entity_poly.pdbx_strand_id
1 'polypeptide(L)'
;MIFPIVYNWVIIILRTCFSAIALSYLPVWLTLDYLSDLMYAVDMIITVHTGYLDQGILITDLTQLKKRYLHSKRFLKELVSLLPTDFFYFVFGIQTPLVRVNRLLRMSRLDEALDRMETRTSYPNTFRISKLMIYIFVLIHWNACLYFALSSYIGFGSDHWVYPNISNPVFASMRRQYIYCFWFSAQIFTTVGDTPLPRREEEYLFMIADLLIAVLVFASIVGNVGNVISSLRDRDNVFFPNHELVKAYLRSHHISKELRLRIDNWYQHLHINKKIMRENEILQQLPLHLRTEIAVSVHLPTLSKVTIFQSCETSLLEELVLKLTPQVFSPGEYVCRKGDVGHEMYIIKEGKLAVVADDGVTEFAVLSEGNFFGEISILNIKGNKSGNRRTANIRSIGYSDLFSLSKEDLTDVLSEFPAAKRHLEEKGRQILTKMGMLEESGEGEQGEAEKVETKINRLQKKLEVLQTKLARLMVELESSNRKMQARVEQLEWEVAALDTELPETDDREDGGDGGEHRRGEGVGGEVEWQREEAEGEEEHGSDTKVKKQGQGEDNSNDVTKEGDGESTKSTKENPESEVKDVNEEEKKRQDEGRKNKEKGDDRPGKGDGAEIVHEEKKEEKNGEDKHDEKKEKAKEGSDKKDE
;
A
#
# COMPACT_ATOMS: atom_id res chain seq x y z
N MET A 1 22.12 5.66 -26.44
CA MET A 1 22.57 6.90 -25.78
C MET A 1 23.31 6.72 -24.46
N ILE A 2 22.94 5.79 -23.57
CA ILE A 2 23.65 5.59 -22.30
C ILE A 2 25.17 5.37 -22.50
N PHE A 3 25.55 4.47 -23.41
CA PHE A 3 26.96 4.12 -23.66
C PHE A 3 27.90 5.33 -23.94
N PRO A 4 27.66 6.19 -24.96
CA PRO A 4 28.56 7.33 -25.23
C PRO A 4 28.60 8.36 -24.08
N ILE A 5 27.52 8.52 -23.30
CA ILE A 5 27.52 9.41 -22.13
C ILE A 5 28.40 8.82 -21.02
N VAL A 6 28.21 7.54 -20.67
CA VAL A 6 29.01 6.86 -19.63
C VAL A 6 30.49 6.74 -20.06
N TYR A 7 30.77 6.47 -21.34
CA TYR A 7 32.12 6.52 -21.91
C TYR A 7 32.77 7.88 -21.65
N ASN A 8 32.14 8.98 -22.06
CA ASN A 8 32.70 10.32 -21.86
C ASN A 8 32.86 10.65 -20.36
N TRP A 9 31.89 10.26 -19.52
CA TRP A 9 31.88 10.56 -18.09
C TRP A 9 32.99 9.83 -17.31
N VAL A 10 33.42 8.65 -17.75
CA VAL A 10 34.54 7.90 -17.12
C VAL A 10 35.88 8.19 -17.82
N ILE A 11 35.92 8.15 -19.15
CA ILE A 11 37.19 8.11 -19.90
C ILE A 11 37.85 9.48 -20.04
N ILE A 12 37.11 10.60 -20.00
CA ILE A 12 37.71 11.95 -20.08
C ILE A 12 38.55 12.25 -18.83
N ILE A 13 38.03 12.00 -17.62
CA ILE A 13 38.77 12.24 -16.38
C ILE A 13 39.97 11.28 -16.25
N LEU A 14 39.77 10.00 -16.54
CA LEU A 14 40.82 8.98 -16.54
C LEU A 14 42.01 9.37 -17.44
N ARG A 15 41.75 9.78 -18.69
CA ARG A 15 42.81 10.18 -19.64
C ARG A 15 43.46 11.52 -19.27
N THR A 16 42.74 12.42 -18.60
CA THR A 16 43.28 13.69 -18.13
C THR A 16 44.28 13.49 -16.99
N CYS A 17 43.96 12.61 -16.03
CA CYS A 17 44.81 12.36 -14.87
C CYS A 17 45.93 11.34 -15.16
N PHE A 18 45.66 10.30 -15.94
CA PHE A 18 46.64 9.25 -16.29
C PHE A 18 47.16 9.44 -17.73
N SER A 19 47.92 10.50 -17.95
CA SER A 19 48.47 10.89 -19.27
C SER A 19 49.22 9.77 -20.00
N ALA A 20 49.92 8.90 -19.25
CA ALA A 20 50.60 7.73 -19.80
C ALA A 20 49.63 6.74 -20.49
N ILE A 21 48.43 6.53 -19.93
CA ILE A 21 47.39 5.68 -20.51
C ILE A 21 46.77 6.35 -21.76
N ALA A 22 46.62 7.68 -21.74
CA ALA A 22 46.12 8.46 -22.87
C ALA A 22 47.07 8.40 -24.09
N LEU A 23 48.39 8.46 -23.85
CA LEU A 23 49.40 8.40 -24.90
C LEU A 23 49.60 6.97 -25.46
N SER A 24 49.68 5.95 -24.60
CA SER A 24 49.99 4.57 -25.03
C SER A 24 48.95 3.95 -25.97
N TYR A 25 47.69 4.41 -25.93
CA TYR A 25 46.59 3.88 -26.76
C TYR A 25 45.91 4.97 -27.60
N LEU A 26 46.62 6.07 -27.90
CA LEU A 26 46.07 7.26 -28.56
C LEU A 26 45.18 6.98 -29.80
N PRO A 27 45.52 6.09 -30.75
CA PRO A 27 44.65 5.82 -31.90
C PRO A 27 43.30 5.20 -31.52
N VAL A 28 43.29 4.32 -30.51
CA VAL A 28 42.08 3.67 -29.99
C VAL A 28 41.20 4.67 -29.25
N TRP A 29 41.80 5.57 -28.48
CA TRP A 29 41.05 6.65 -27.84
C TRP A 29 40.41 7.60 -28.84
N LEU A 30 41.11 7.96 -29.92
CA LEU A 30 40.56 8.83 -30.96
C LEU A 30 39.42 8.16 -31.74
N THR A 31 39.50 6.87 -32.06
CA THR A 31 38.38 6.19 -32.74
C THR A 31 37.15 6.05 -31.85
N LEU A 32 37.31 5.76 -30.56
CA LEU A 32 36.20 5.71 -29.60
C LEU A 32 35.59 7.10 -29.34
N ASP A 33 36.43 8.14 -29.26
CA ASP A 33 36.01 9.54 -29.12
C ASP A 33 35.10 9.97 -30.29
N TYR A 34 35.55 9.80 -31.53
CA TYR A 34 34.76 10.20 -32.71
C TYR A 34 33.54 9.29 -32.95
N LEU A 35 33.59 8.02 -32.55
CA LEU A 35 32.41 7.14 -32.54
C LEU A 35 31.36 7.64 -31.52
N SER A 36 31.80 8.12 -30.35
CA SER A 36 30.93 8.71 -29.33
C SER A 36 30.24 9.99 -29.84
N ASP A 37 30.99 10.90 -30.46
CA ASP A 37 30.44 12.12 -31.08
C ASP A 37 29.51 11.80 -32.27
N LEU A 38 29.79 10.76 -33.07
CA LEU A 38 28.88 10.28 -34.12
C LEU A 38 27.54 9.79 -33.53
N MET A 39 27.57 9.04 -32.42
CA MET A 39 26.34 8.63 -31.73
C MET A 39 25.55 9.83 -31.19
N TYR A 40 26.24 10.86 -30.70
CA TYR A 40 25.61 12.12 -30.27
C TYR A 40 24.97 12.90 -31.43
N ALA A 41 25.56 12.89 -32.62
CA ALA A 41 24.98 13.48 -33.82
C ALA A 41 23.74 12.70 -34.30
N VAL A 42 23.79 11.37 -34.33
CA VAL A 42 22.66 10.50 -34.71
C VAL A 42 21.47 10.67 -33.75
N ASP A 43 21.70 10.75 -32.44
CA ASP A 43 20.65 11.06 -31.44
C ASP A 43 20.01 12.44 -31.65
N MET A 44 20.78 13.44 -32.08
CA MET A 44 20.24 14.76 -32.42
C MET A 44 19.27 14.66 -33.61
N ILE A 45 19.63 13.90 -34.65
CA ILE A 45 18.79 13.64 -35.82
C ILE A 45 17.53 12.87 -35.43
N ILE A 46 17.64 11.80 -34.63
CA ILE A 46 16.48 11.02 -34.15
C ILE A 46 15.54 11.90 -33.31
N THR A 47 16.09 12.78 -32.47
CA THR A 47 15.30 13.68 -31.62
C THR A 47 14.46 14.67 -32.44
N VAL A 48 14.99 15.18 -33.56
CA VAL A 48 14.23 16.04 -34.50
C VAL A 48 13.02 15.32 -35.12
N HIS A 49 13.03 13.99 -35.16
CA HIS A 49 11.93 13.15 -35.68
C HIS A 49 11.13 12.47 -34.56
N THR A 50 11.42 12.75 -33.28
CA THR A 50 10.73 12.14 -32.14
C THR A 50 9.44 12.90 -31.85
N GLY A 51 8.29 12.23 -32.02
CA GLY A 51 6.97 12.77 -31.70
C GLY A 51 6.81 13.15 -30.23
N TYR A 52 5.92 14.10 -29.95
CA TYR A 52 5.59 14.54 -28.60
C TYR A 52 4.08 14.56 -28.36
N LEU A 53 3.67 14.48 -27.10
CA LEU A 53 2.27 14.61 -26.71
C LEU A 53 1.93 16.09 -26.49
N ASP A 54 0.86 16.58 -27.10
CA ASP A 54 0.23 17.88 -26.80
C ASP A 54 -1.25 17.67 -26.56
N GLN A 55 -1.77 18.16 -25.43
CA GLN A 55 -3.18 17.98 -25.02
C GLN A 55 -3.70 16.51 -25.08
N GLY A 56 -2.80 15.53 -24.95
CA GLY A 56 -3.12 14.10 -25.06
C GLY A 56 -2.95 13.49 -26.46
N ILE A 57 -2.76 14.31 -27.50
CA ILE A 57 -2.59 13.89 -28.90
C ILE A 57 -1.10 13.76 -29.23
N LEU A 58 -0.72 12.68 -29.91
CA LEU A 58 0.65 12.47 -30.41
C LEU A 58 0.89 13.27 -31.70
N ILE A 59 1.65 14.36 -31.61
CA ILE A 59 2.04 15.17 -32.79
C ILE A 59 3.29 14.55 -33.42
N THR A 60 3.20 14.31 -34.73
CA THR A 60 4.26 13.71 -35.57
C THR A 60 4.71 14.61 -36.74
N ASP A 61 4.09 15.78 -36.92
CA ASP A 61 4.41 16.75 -37.98
C ASP A 61 5.83 17.31 -37.82
N LEU A 62 6.71 16.92 -38.75
CA LEU A 62 8.12 17.31 -38.80
C LEU A 62 8.37 18.83 -38.72
N THR A 63 7.43 19.66 -39.18
CA THR A 63 7.57 21.13 -39.10
C THR A 63 7.41 21.62 -37.66
N GLN A 64 6.43 21.07 -36.94
CA GLN A 64 6.15 21.36 -35.54
C GLN A 64 7.22 20.75 -34.62
N LEU A 65 7.65 19.51 -34.88
CA LEU A 65 8.75 18.86 -34.17
C LEU A 65 10.04 19.71 -34.26
N LYS A 66 10.43 20.12 -35.47
CA LYS A 66 11.61 20.99 -35.70
C LYS A 66 11.49 22.32 -34.94
N LYS A 67 10.35 23.01 -35.06
CA LYS A 67 10.11 24.32 -34.40
C LYS A 67 10.20 24.20 -32.87
N ARG A 68 9.56 23.19 -32.27
CA ARG A 68 9.58 22.95 -30.81
C ARG A 68 10.96 22.53 -30.32
N TYR A 69 11.69 21.70 -31.08
CA TYR A 69 13.03 21.26 -30.71
C TYR A 69 14.05 22.41 -30.76
N LEU A 70 14.09 23.18 -31.85
CA LEU A 70 15.05 24.29 -32.02
C LEU A 70 14.86 25.41 -30.98
N HIS A 71 13.63 25.67 -30.55
CA HIS A 71 13.32 26.64 -29.48
C HIS A 71 13.52 26.07 -28.05
N SER A 72 13.87 24.78 -27.92
CA SER A 72 14.08 24.16 -26.61
C SER A 72 15.50 24.40 -26.09
N LYS A 73 15.62 24.66 -24.78
CA LYS A 73 16.92 24.66 -24.05
C LYS A 73 17.66 23.31 -24.19
N ARG A 74 16.96 22.24 -24.57
CA ARG A 74 17.54 20.92 -24.91
C ARG A 74 18.46 20.99 -26.13
N PHE A 75 18.03 21.65 -27.21
CA PHE A 75 18.84 21.80 -28.43
C PHE A 75 20.14 22.57 -28.15
N LEU A 76 20.09 23.65 -27.36
CA LEU A 76 21.29 24.40 -26.99
C LEU A 76 22.31 23.53 -26.23
N LYS A 77 21.88 22.73 -25.25
CA LYS A 77 22.78 21.80 -24.54
C LYS A 77 23.37 20.76 -25.49
N GLU A 78 22.57 20.20 -26.38
CA GLU A 78 22.98 19.15 -27.32
C GLU A 78 23.93 19.68 -28.41
N LEU A 79 23.73 20.92 -28.86
CA LEU A 79 24.63 21.64 -29.77
C LEU A 79 25.98 21.94 -29.11
N VAL A 80 25.99 22.53 -27.90
CA VAL A 80 27.24 22.83 -27.18
C VAL A 80 28.02 21.54 -26.84
N SER A 81 27.32 20.44 -26.56
CA SER A 81 27.94 19.12 -26.33
C SER A 81 28.58 18.50 -27.57
N LEU A 82 28.24 18.98 -28.78
CA LEU A 82 28.77 18.51 -30.06
C LEU A 82 29.80 19.48 -30.66
N LEU A 83 30.12 20.58 -29.98
CA LEU A 83 31.15 21.52 -30.48
C LEU A 83 32.52 20.81 -30.56
N PRO A 84 33.24 20.91 -31.69
CA PRO A 84 34.51 20.25 -31.92
C PRO A 84 35.66 20.98 -31.21
N THR A 85 35.62 21.00 -29.88
CA THR A 85 36.69 21.56 -29.02
C THR A 85 38.02 20.82 -29.18
N ASP A 86 38.02 19.66 -29.84
CA ASP A 86 39.18 18.92 -30.33
C ASP A 86 40.16 19.80 -31.14
N PHE A 87 39.68 20.86 -31.81
CA PHE A 87 40.57 21.81 -32.47
C PHE A 87 41.56 22.49 -31.50
N PHE A 88 41.25 22.56 -30.21
CA PHE A 88 42.18 23.06 -29.19
C PHE A 88 43.36 22.11 -28.91
N TYR A 89 43.36 20.86 -29.37
CA TYR A 89 44.56 20.00 -29.36
C TYR A 89 45.70 20.57 -30.21
N PHE A 90 45.42 21.43 -31.19
CA PHE A 90 46.46 22.15 -31.95
C PHE A 90 47.11 23.30 -31.15
N VAL A 91 46.48 23.73 -30.04
CA VAL A 91 46.96 24.86 -29.20
C VAL A 91 47.60 24.35 -27.91
N PHE A 92 46.92 23.43 -27.20
CA PHE A 92 47.39 22.88 -25.92
C PHE A 92 48.09 21.50 -26.05
N GLY A 93 48.18 20.98 -27.27
CA GLY A 93 48.74 19.66 -27.55
C GLY A 93 47.78 18.51 -27.26
N ILE A 94 48.03 17.37 -27.91
CA ILE A 94 47.22 16.13 -27.82
C ILE A 94 47.20 15.55 -26.37
N GLN A 95 48.11 16.01 -25.51
CA GLN A 95 48.23 15.60 -24.11
C GLN A 95 47.14 16.17 -23.17
N THR A 96 46.18 16.96 -23.68
CA THR A 96 45.13 17.63 -22.86
C THR A 96 43.68 17.15 -23.15
N PRO A 97 43.29 15.90 -22.85
CA PRO A 97 41.93 15.37 -23.07
C PRO A 97 40.78 16.20 -22.48
N LEU A 98 41.06 17.03 -21.46
CA LEU A 98 40.12 17.92 -20.80
C LEU A 98 39.37 18.85 -21.77
N VAL A 99 39.92 19.15 -22.96
CA VAL A 99 39.20 19.93 -24.00
C VAL A 99 37.84 19.32 -24.37
N ARG A 100 37.64 18.00 -24.21
CA ARG A 100 36.36 17.32 -24.48
C ARG A 100 35.29 17.49 -23.40
N VAL A 101 35.54 18.24 -22.31
CA VAL A 101 34.62 18.36 -21.16
C VAL A 101 33.19 18.81 -21.54
N ASN A 102 33.02 19.50 -22.67
CA ASN A 102 31.70 19.87 -23.21
C ASN A 102 30.78 18.66 -23.47
N ARG A 103 31.31 17.46 -23.74
CA ARG A 103 30.52 16.23 -23.95
C ARG A 103 29.74 15.78 -22.71
N LEU A 104 30.11 16.26 -21.52
CA LEU A 104 29.39 16.00 -20.26
C LEU A 104 28.05 16.74 -20.15
N LEU A 105 27.79 17.75 -20.99
CA LEU A 105 26.51 18.48 -21.00
C LEU A 105 25.31 17.60 -21.39
N ARG A 106 25.54 16.39 -21.91
CA ARG A 106 24.48 15.40 -22.19
C ARG A 106 24.02 14.59 -20.98
N MET A 107 24.55 14.79 -19.77
CA MET A 107 24.13 14.01 -18.58
C MET A 107 22.62 13.97 -18.36
N SER A 108 21.86 15.04 -18.66
CA SER A 108 20.39 15.01 -18.53
C SER A 108 19.68 13.99 -19.45
N ARG A 109 20.33 13.48 -20.51
CA ARG A 109 19.83 12.35 -21.32
C ARG A 109 20.06 10.99 -20.65
N LEU A 110 21.00 10.90 -19.71
CA LEU A 110 21.28 9.68 -18.95
C LEU A 110 20.21 9.49 -17.88
N ASP A 111 19.88 10.53 -17.09
CA ASP A 111 18.79 10.49 -16.11
C ASP A 111 17.45 10.15 -16.80
N GLU A 112 17.11 10.87 -17.86
CA GLU A 112 15.90 10.65 -18.69
C GLU A 112 15.83 9.23 -19.32
N ALA A 113 16.96 8.53 -19.45
CA ALA A 113 17.02 7.14 -19.90
C ALA A 113 16.92 6.15 -18.72
N LEU A 114 17.58 6.44 -17.60
CA LEU A 114 17.54 5.63 -16.38
C LEU A 114 16.13 5.61 -15.78
N ASP A 115 15.45 6.75 -15.72
CA ASP A 115 14.10 6.86 -15.13
C ASP A 115 13.04 6.15 -16.00
N ARG A 116 13.24 6.13 -17.33
CA ARG A 116 12.45 5.31 -18.27
C ARG A 116 12.73 3.82 -18.18
N MET A 117 13.89 3.42 -17.67
CA MET A 117 14.18 2.00 -17.38
C MET A 117 13.63 1.60 -16.00
N GLU A 118 13.72 2.48 -15.00
CA GLU A 118 13.12 2.29 -13.67
C GLU A 118 11.61 2.07 -13.77
N THR A 119 10.90 2.89 -14.56
CA THR A 119 9.45 2.78 -14.78
C THR A 119 9.02 1.63 -15.70
N ARG A 120 9.96 0.90 -16.31
CA ARG A 120 9.69 -0.23 -17.22
C ARG A 120 10.19 -1.58 -16.72
N THR A 121 10.98 -1.62 -15.64
CA THR A 121 11.44 -2.88 -15.04
C THR A 121 10.37 -3.46 -14.12
N SER A 122 10.25 -4.78 -14.11
CA SER A 122 9.45 -5.51 -13.10
C SER A 122 10.02 -5.39 -11.68
N TYR A 123 11.24 -4.85 -11.52
CA TYR A 123 11.98 -4.76 -10.26
C TYR A 123 12.54 -3.35 -10.01
N PRO A 124 11.68 -2.31 -9.85
CA PRO A 124 12.12 -0.91 -9.73
C PRO A 124 13.02 -0.67 -8.52
N ASN A 125 12.74 -1.31 -7.38
CA ASN A 125 13.56 -1.20 -6.16
C ASN A 125 15.00 -1.72 -6.37
N THR A 126 15.16 -2.86 -7.03
CA THR A 126 16.49 -3.40 -7.37
C THR A 126 17.21 -2.46 -8.33
N PHE A 127 16.51 -1.93 -9.33
CA PHE A 127 17.07 -0.99 -10.29
C PHE A 127 17.52 0.34 -9.64
N ARG A 128 16.78 0.86 -8.67
CA ARG A 128 17.18 2.03 -7.85
C ARG A 128 18.51 1.79 -7.13
N ILE A 129 18.67 0.62 -6.49
CA ILE A 129 19.93 0.24 -5.85
C ILE A 129 21.05 0.14 -6.89
N SER A 130 20.82 -0.50 -8.04
CA SER A 130 21.82 -0.59 -9.11
C SER A 130 22.23 0.78 -9.67
N LYS A 131 21.28 1.70 -9.89
CA LYS A 131 21.51 3.09 -10.32
C LYS A 131 22.41 3.83 -9.31
N LEU A 132 22.10 3.71 -8.01
CA LEU A 132 22.89 4.30 -6.93
C LEU A 132 24.30 3.72 -6.86
N MET A 133 24.46 2.38 -6.94
CA MET A 133 25.77 1.72 -6.93
C MET A 133 26.65 2.14 -8.12
N ILE A 134 26.07 2.33 -9.31
CA ILE A 134 26.79 2.84 -10.48
C ILE A 134 27.26 4.28 -10.24
N TYR A 135 26.42 5.14 -9.68
CA TYR A 135 26.79 6.53 -9.38
C TYR A 135 27.93 6.60 -8.34
N ILE A 136 27.91 5.73 -7.31
CA ILE A 136 28.98 5.63 -6.31
C ILE A 136 30.29 5.11 -6.92
N PHE A 137 30.22 4.08 -7.78
CA PHE A 137 31.41 3.56 -8.46
C PHE A 137 32.09 4.63 -9.33
N VAL A 138 31.30 5.43 -10.05
CA VAL A 138 31.84 6.54 -10.85
C VAL A 138 32.37 7.66 -9.96
N LEU A 139 31.76 7.95 -8.82
CA LEU A 139 32.26 8.94 -7.86
C LEU A 139 33.63 8.54 -7.27
N ILE A 140 33.79 7.28 -6.86
CA ILE A 140 35.07 6.72 -6.40
C ILE A 140 36.11 6.76 -7.53
N HIS A 141 35.72 6.46 -8.77
CA HIS A 141 36.60 6.58 -9.94
C HIS A 141 37.07 8.02 -10.19
N TRP A 142 36.16 9.00 -10.11
CA TRP A 142 36.50 10.43 -10.25
C TRP A 142 37.46 10.87 -9.15
N ASN A 143 37.19 10.50 -7.89
CA ASN A 143 38.08 10.81 -6.77
C ASN A 143 39.46 10.15 -6.94
N ALA A 144 39.54 8.90 -7.38
CA ALA A 144 40.80 8.20 -7.63
C ALA A 144 41.67 8.89 -8.70
N CYS A 145 41.03 9.46 -9.73
CA CYS A 145 41.71 10.26 -10.74
C CYS A 145 42.21 11.60 -10.16
N LEU A 146 41.40 12.27 -9.33
CA LEU A 146 41.78 13.52 -8.66
C LEU A 146 42.93 13.32 -7.67
N TYR A 147 42.90 12.26 -6.85
CA TYR A 147 43.98 11.89 -5.93
C TYR A 147 45.30 11.60 -6.66
N PHE A 148 45.25 10.90 -7.81
CA PHE A 148 46.44 10.68 -8.63
C PHE A 148 46.98 11.98 -9.24
N ALA A 149 46.09 12.87 -9.72
CA ALA A 149 46.49 14.18 -10.25
C ALA A 149 47.09 15.09 -9.17
N LEU A 150 46.52 15.11 -7.96
CA LEU A 150 47.06 15.85 -6.82
C LEU A 150 48.42 15.28 -6.38
N SER A 151 48.56 13.95 -6.31
CA SER A 151 49.85 13.29 -6.09
C SER A 151 50.90 13.64 -7.16
N SER A 152 50.47 13.79 -8.42
CA SER A 152 51.35 14.21 -9.53
C SER A 152 51.73 15.70 -9.47
N TYR A 153 50.91 16.54 -8.86
CA TYR A 153 51.18 17.98 -8.66
C TYR A 153 52.12 18.21 -7.48
N ILE A 154 51.89 17.50 -6.36
CA ILE A 154 52.71 17.57 -5.15
C ILE A 154 54.08 16.89 -5.36
N GLY A 155 54.11 15.77 -6.11
CA GLY A 155 55.31 15.02 -6.47
C GLY A 155 55.31 13.60 -5.89
N PHE A 156 55.39 12.58 -6.76
CA PHE A 156 55.25 11.17 -6.37
C PHE A 156 56.28 10.71 -5.33
N GLY A 157 55.80 10.36 -4.14
CA GLY A 157 56.62 9.93 -3.00
C GLY A 157 57.36 11.05 -2.26
N SER A 158 56.85 12.29 -2.26
CA SER A 158 57.33 13.37 -1.37
C SER A 158 57.14 13.06 0.13
N ASP A 159 56.19 12.19 0.44
CA ASP A 159 55.72 11.82 1.77
C ASP A 159 54.99 10.47 1.68
N HIS A 160 54.21 10.11 2.71
CA HIS A 160 53.48 8.84 2.76
C HIS A 160 52.00 8.95 2.33
N TRP A 161 51.48 10.14 2.06
CA TRP A 161 50.08 10.35 1.67
C TRP A 161 49.93 10.36 0.15
N VAL A 162 50.84 11.03 -0.57
CA VAL A 162 50.86 11.01 -2.04
C VAL A 162 51.13 9.61 -2.59
N TYR A 163 50.73 9.38 -3.85
CA TYR A 163 51.04 8.14 -4.56
C TYR A 163 52.56 7.83 -4.54
N PRO A 164 52.98 6.59 -4.18
CA PRO A 164 54.39 6.23 -4.04
C PRO A 164 55.24 6.47 -5.29
N ASN A 165 56.54 6.75 -5.10
CA ASN A 165 57.46 7.11 -6.19
C ASN A 165 57.47 6.07 -7.33
N ILE A 166 57.02 6.50 -8.52
CA ILE A 166 56.90 5.72 -9.76
C ILE A 166 58.23 5.09 -10.20
N SER A 167 59.38 5.63 -9.77
CA SER A 167 60.71 5.06 -10.02
C SER A 167 60.91 3.67 -9.39
N ASN A 168 60.10 3.31 -8.38
CA ASN A 168 60.10 1.95 -7.84
C ASN A 168 59.33 1.01 -8.79
N PRO A 169 59.93 -0.10 -9.29
CA PRO A 169 59.30 -0.98 -10.26
C PRO A 169 57.98 -1.61 -9.78
N VAL A 170 57.75 -1.70 -8.47
CA VAL A 170 56.46 -2.16 -7.89
C VAL A 170 55.32 -1.18 -8.21
N PHE A 171 55.60 0.13 -8.23
CA PHE A 171 54.62 1.22 -8.42
C PHE A 171 54.69 1.85 -9.83
N ALA A 172 55.67 1.48 -10.64
CA ALA A 172 55.84 1.97 -12.01
C ALA A 172 54.68 1.62 -12.97
N SER A 173 53.94 0.52 -12.74
CA SER A 173 52.96 0.03 -13.71
C SER A 173 51.62 0.78 -13.68
N MET A 174 51.12 1.20 -14.85
CA MET A 174 49.87 1.96 -15.01
C MET A 174 48.66 1.30 -14.32
N ARG A 175 48.57 -0.04 -14.35
CA ARG A 175 47.51 -0.78 -13.65
C ARG A 175 47.61 -0.63 -12.13
N ARG A 176 48.83 -0.67 -11.57
CA ARG A 176 49.05 -0.50 -10.12
C ARG A 176 48.74 0.93 -9.68
N GLN A 177 49.07 1.92 -10.51
CA GLN A 177 48.71 3.33 -10.27
C GLN A 177 47.19 3.47 -10.12
N TYR A 178 46.42 3.09 -11.14
CA TYR A 178 44.96 3.17 -11.08
C TYR A 178 44.34 2.34 -9.94
N ILE A 179 44.75 1.07 -9.77
CA ILE A 179 44.17 0.17 -8.75
C ILE A 179 44.44 0.68 -7.33
N TYR A 180 45.64 1.20 -7.05
CA TYR A 180 45.97 1.74 -5.73
C TYR A 180 45.20 3.03 -5.43
N CYS A 181 45.11 3.96 -6.38
CA CYS A 181 44.32 5.18 -6.22
C CYS A 181 42.83 4.85 -6.03
N PHE A 182 42.29 3.88 -6.78
CA PHE A 182 40.90 3.42 -6.61
C PHE A 182 40.67 2.75 -5.25
N TRP A 183 41.64 1.99 -4.73
CA TRP A 183 41.58 1.39 -3.39
C TRP A 183 41.60 2.45 -2.29
N PHE A 184 42.51 3.43 -2.36
CA PHE A 184 42.58 4.57 -1.45
C PHE A 184 41.26 5.34 -1.39
N SER A 185 40.74 5.75 -2.56
CA SER A 185 39.44 6.41 -2.67
C SER A 185 38.29 5.56 -2.13
N ALA A 186 38.30 4.25 -2.39
CA ALA A 186 37.28 3.34 -1.87
C ALA A 186 37.29 3.28 -0.33
N GLN A 187 38.45 3.31 0.33
CA GLN A 187 38.54 3.31 1.80
C GLN A 187 37.92 4.58 2.42
N ILE A 188 38.03 5.73 1.76
CA ILE A 188 37.43 6.99 2.21
C ILE A 188 35.90 6.94 1.98
N PHE A 189 35.46 6.61 0.77
CA PHE A 189 34.03 6.57 0.42
C PHE A 189 33.23 5.45 1.09
N THR A 190 33.90 4.40 1.59
CA THR A 190 33.29 3.37 2.46
C THR A 190 33.45 3.67 3.95
N THR A 191 33.99 4.83 4.32
CA THR A 191 34.23 5.28 5.70
C THR A 191 35.09 4.33 6.55
N VAL A 192 35.97 3.55 5.91
CA VAL A 192 36.93 2.66 6.58
C VAL A 192 38.13 3.47 7.12
N GLY A 193 38.57 4.50 6.40
CA GLY A 193 39.53 5.49 6.92
C GLY A 193 40.96 5.02 7.18
N ASP A 194 41.32 3.77 6.83
CA ASP A 194 42.67 3.20 6.94
C ASP A 194 43.60 3.73 5.82
N THR A 195 43.75 5.05 5.78
CA THR A 195 44.58 5.81 4.84
C THR A 195 45.74 6.49 5.58
N PRO A 196 46.88 6.75 4.93
CA PRO A 196 47.96 7.54 5.51
C PRO A 196 47.47 8.91 6.02
N LEU A 197 48.13 9.44 7.06
CA LEU A 197 47.84 10.78 7.55
C LEU A 197 48.38 11.85 6.58
N PRO A 198 47.56 12.84 6.16
CA PRO A 198 48.03 13.99 5.41
C PRO A 198 49.01 14.83 6.25
N ARG A 199 49.86 15.60 5.57
CA ARG A 199 50.88 16.49 6.14
C ARG A 199 50.77 17.93 5.65
N ARG A 200 50.20 18.16 4.47
CA ARG A 200 50.09 19.50 3.84
C ARG A 200 48.67 20.04 3.85
N GLU A 201 48.55 21.36 3.74
CA GLU A 201 47.25 22.03 3.66
C GLU A 201 46.45 21.57 2.43
N GLU A 202 47.09 21.34 1.28
CA GLU A 202 46.43 20.77 0.08
C GLU A 202 45.77 19.41 0.37
N GLU A 203 46.47 18.56 1.12
CA GLU A 203 46.08 17.18 1.43
C GLU A 203 44.98 17.16 2.50
N TYR A 204 45.09 18.00 3.53
CA TYR A 204 44.03 18.18 4.53
C TYR A 204 42.72 18.68 3.89
N LEU A 205 42.79 19.68 2.99
CA LEU A 205 41.61 20.20 2.30
C LEU A 205 40.94 19.13 1.41
N PHE A 206 41.73 18.33 0.71
CA PHE A 206 41.24 17.20 -0.08
C PHE A 206 40.54 16.15 0.80
N MET A 207 41.20 15.70 1.87
CA MET A 207 40.64 14.70 2.80
C MET A 207 39.38 15.20 3.52
N ILE A 208 39.30 16.48 3.89
CA ILE A 208 38.10 17.08 4.50
C ILE A 208 36.94 17.12 3.50
N ALA A 209 37.19 17.54 2.26
CA ALA A 209 36.17 17.56 1.21
C ALA A 209 35.63 16.16 0.94
N ASP A 210 36.50 15.16 0.76
CA ASP A 210 36.09 13.78 0.51
C ASP A 210 35.35 13.16 1.69
N LEU A 211 35.76 13.41 2.93
CA LEU A 211 35.06 12.90 4.12
C LEU A 211 33.62 13.45 4.21
N LEU A 212 33.42 14.74 3.91
CA LEU A 212 32.08 15.34 3.86
C LEU A 212 31.21 14.71 2.77
N ILE A 213 31.75 14.46 1.58
CA ILE A 213 31.01 13.81 0.49
C ILE A 213 30.74 12.33 0.83
N ALA A 214 31.71 11.61 1.40
CA ALA A 214 31.59 10.22 1.80
C ALA A 214 30.48 10.00 2.83
N VAL A 215 30.38 10.85 3.86
CA VAL A 215 29.30 10.77 4.87
C VAL A 215 27.92 10.99 4.24
N LEU A 216 27.78 11.96 3.33
CA LEU A 216 26.52 12.21 2.60
C LEU A 216 26.13 11.04 1.68
N VAL A 217 27.13 10.44 1.00
CA VAL A 217 26.94 9.26 0.17
C VAL A 217 26.54 8.04 1.00
N PHE A 218 27.22 7.79 2.13
CA PHE A 218 26.91 6.68 3.02
C PHE A 218 25.50 6.79 3.60
N ALA A 219 25.10 7.97 4.09
CA ALA A 219 23.73 8.24 4.53
C ALA A 219 22.70 8.00 3.41
N SER A 220 23.02 8.37 2.17
CA SER A 220 22.18 8.13 1.00
C SER A 220 22.05 6.64 0.64
N ILE A 221 23.08 5.83 0.86
CA ILE A 221 23.01 4.36 0.72
C ILE A 221 22.06 3.78 1.77
N VAL A 222 22.29 4.09 3.05
CA VAL A 222 21.51 3.55 4.17
C VAL A 222 20.02 3.92 4.04
N GLY A 223 19.71 5.17 3.67
CA GLY A 223 18.34 5.61 3.42
C GLY A 223 17.66 4.87 2.26
N ASN A 224 18.33 4.71 1.12
CA ASN A 224 17.76 4.00 -0.03
C ASN A 224 17.59 2.49 0.23
N VAL A 225 18.52 1.84 0.94
CA VAL A 225 18.38 0.44 1.37
C VAL A 225 17.22 0.30 2.36
N GLY A 226 17.08 1.22 3.31
CA GLY A 226 15.94 1.29 4.23
C GLY A 226 14.59 1.37 3.51
N ASN A 227 14.48 2.25 2.51
CA ASN A 227 13.26 2.41 1.68
C ASN A 227 12.91 1.15 0.88
N VAL A 228 13.90 0.34 0.47
CA VAL A 228 13.66 -0.95 -0.18
C VAL A 228 13.23 -2.01 0.83
N ILE A 229 13.77 -2.00 2.05
CA ILE A 229 13.36 -2.92 3.11
C ILE A 229 11.93 -2.64 3.59
N SER A 230 11.53 -1.37 3.74
CA SER A 230 10.14 -1.02 4.08
C SER A 230 9.16 -1.42 2.97
N SER A 231 9.40 -1.01 1.72
CA SER A 231 8.50 -1.36 0.61
C SER A 231 8.41 -2.87 0.31
N LEU A 232 9.43 -3.66 0.67
CA LEU A 232 9.33 -5.13 0.67
C LEU A 232 8.43 -5.67 1.79
N ARG A 233 8.45 -5.06 2.98
CA ARG A 233 7.51 -5.37 4.08
C ARG A 233 6.07 -4.99 3.70
N ASP A 234 5.88 -3.84 3.06
CA ASP A 234 4.56 -3.33 2.68
C ASP A 234 3.87 -4.22 1.65
N ARG A 235 4.64 -4.80 0.71
CA ARG A 235 4.12 -5.79 -0.25
C ARG A 235 3.49 -7.00 0.44
N ASP A 236 4.11 -7.50 1.52
CA ASP A 236 3.63 -8.70 2.20
C ASP A 236 2.40 -8.40 3.08
N ASN A 237 2.23 -7.14 3.54
CA ASN A 237 1.01 -6.65 4.19
C ASN A 237 -0.23 -6.63 3.26
N VAL A 238 -0.08 -6.69 1.93
CA VAL A 238 -1.22 -6.62 0.99
C VAL A 238 -2.15 -7.84 1.09
N PHE A 239 -1.60 -9.02 1.40
CA PHE A 239 -2.38 -10.27 1.45
C PHE A 239 -3.26 -10.36 2.70
N PHE A 240 -2.71 -9.93 3.84
CA PHE A 240 -3.44 -9.84 5.11
C PHE A 240 -2.82 -8.72 5.96
N PRO A 241 -3.35 -7.48 5.89
CA PRO A 241 -2.79 -6.35 6.60
C PRO A 241 -2.89 -6.53 8.11
N ASN A 242 -1.93 -5.96 8.85
CA ASN A 242 -1.89 -5.96 10.32
C ASN A 242 -1.79 -7.35 10.97
N HIS A 243 -1.24 -8.36 10.27
CA HIS A 243 -1.02 -9.71 10.80
C HIS A 243 -0.36 -9.74 12.18
N GLU A 244 0.69 -8.93 12.40
CA GLU A 244 1.38 -8.88 13.69
C GLU A 244 0.55 -8.22 14.80
N LEU A 245 -0.39 -7.32 14.47
CA LEU A 245 -1.34 -6.77 15.44
C LEU A 245 -2.37 -7.84 15.84
N VAL A 246 -2.89 -8.62 14.88
CA VAL A 246 -3.74 -9.78 15.18
C VAL A 246 -2.99 -10.78 16.05
N LYS A 247 -1.73 -11.08 15.73
CA LYS A 247 -0.89 -11.94 16.58
C LYS A 247 -0.58 -11.34 17.94
N ALA A 248 -0.48 -10.01 18.08
CA ALA A 248 -0.32 -9.35 19.38
C ALA A 248 -1.62 -9.47 20.20
N TYR A 249 -2.78 -9.22 19.60
CA TYR A 249 -4.10 -9.39 20.21
C TYR A 249 -4.36 -10.84 20.68
N LEU A 250 -4.09 -11.83 19.80
CA LEU A 250 -4.19 -13.25 20.15
C LEU A 250 -3.22 -13.67 21.26
N ARG A 251 -2.12 -12.91 21.48
CA ARG A 251 -1.17 -13.10 22.59
C ARG A 251 -1.66 -12.44 23.88
N SER A 252 -2.14 -11.19 23.84
CA SER A 252 -2.60 -10.45 25.04
C SER A 252 -3.87 -11.02 25.64
N HIS A 253 -4.82 -11.48 24.82
CA HIS A 253 -6.09 -12.05 25.30
C HIS A 253 -6.03 -13.55 25.66
N HIS A 254 -4.82 -14.13 25.78
CA HIS A 254 -4.59 -15.52 26.20
C HIS A 254 -5.42 -16.60 25.45
N ILE A 255 -5.78 -16.33 24.19
CA ILE A 255 -6.62 -17.20 23.36
C ILE A 255 -5.97 -18.58 23.17
N SER A 256 -6.82 -19.61 23.10
CA SER A 256 -6.41 -21.02 23.07
C SER A 256 -5.40 -21.32 21.95
N LYS A 257 -4.45 -22.22 22.25
CA LYS A 257 -3.41 -22.62 21.28
C LYS A 257 -4.01 -23.20 20.00
N GLU A 258 -5.12 -23.92 20.12
CA GLU A 258 -5.87 -24.50 19.00
C GLU A 258 -6.46 -23.42 18.07
N LEU A 259 -7.17 -22.43 18.62
CA LEU A 259 -7.73 -21.34 17.80
C LEU A 259 -6.62 -20.51 17.16
N ARG A 260 -5.51 -20.25 17.88
CA ARG A 260 -4.34 -19.56 17.31
C ARG A 260 -3.73 -20.35 16.16
N LEU A 261 -3.49 -21.66 16.34
CA LEU A 261 -2.96 -22.53 15.27
C LEU A 261 -3.89 -22.58 14.06
N ARG A 262 -5.21 -22.58 14.25
CA ARG A 262 -6.18 -22.52 13.16
C ARG A 262 -6.09 -21.20 12.37
N ILE A 263 -5.97 -20.06 13.06
CA ILE A 263 -5.79 -18.75 12.41
C ILE A 263 -4.43 -18.68 11.69
N ASP A 264 -3.36 -19.17 12.30
CA ASP A 264 -2.02 -19.27 11.68
C ASP A 264 -2.05 -20.13 10.40
N ASN A 265 -2.72 -21.29 10.42
CA ASN A 265 -2.86 -22.17 9.26
C ASN A 265 -3.68 -21.54 8.14
N TRP A 266 -4.80 -20.89 8.46
CA TRP A 266 -5.63 -20.16 7.50
C TRP A 266 -4.86 -19.00 6.84
N TYR A 267 -4.12 -18.21 7.63
CA TYR A 267 -3.22 -17.17 7.13
C TYR A 267 -2.16 -17.75 6.17
N GLN A 268 -1.51 -18.86 6.55
CA GLN A 268 -0.50 -19.51 5.69
C GLN A 268 -1.11 -19.96 4.36
N HIS A 269 -2.31 -20.55 4.38
CA HIS A 269 -3.04 -20.94 3.17
C HIS A 269 -3.32 -19.74 2.25
N LEU A 270 -3.79 -18.61 2.80
CA LEU A 270 -4.01 -17.38 2.01
C LEU A 270 -2.71 -16.86 1.39
N HIS A 271 -1.62 -16.80 2.18
CA HIS A 271 -0.34 -16.26 1.72
C HIS A 271 0.33 -17.15 0.65
N ILE A 272 0.34 -18.48 0.85
CA ILE A 272 0.90 -19.45 -0.12
C ILE A 272 0.14 -19.38 -1.45
N ASN A 273 -1.18 -19.34 -1.40
CA ASN A 273 -2.03 -19.28 -2.59
C ASN A 273 -2.26 -17.86 -3.11
N LYS A 274 -1.59 -16.84 -2.54
CA LYS A 274 -1.67 -15.42 -2.92
C LYS A 274 -3.10 -14.86 -2.96
N LYS A 275 -3.99 -15.38 -2.12
CA LYS A 275 -5.42 -15.00 -2.09
C LYS A 275 -5.57 -13.66 -1.37
N ILE A 276 -5.93 -12.62 -2.12
CA ILE A 276 -6.03 -11.23 -1.64
C ILE A 276 -7.41 -11.04 -0.98
N MET A 277 -7.44 -10.70 0.30
CA MET A 277 -8.70 -10.49 1.04
C MET A 277 -9.46 -9.22 0.65
N ARG A 278 -8.81 -8.26 -0.03
CA ARG A 278 -9.37 -6.93 -0.35
C ARG A 278 -9.21 -6.53 -1.81
N GLU A 279 -9.50 -7.45 -2.73
CA GLU A 279 -9.38 -7.21 -4.18
C GLU A 279 -10.08 -5.91 -4.62
N ASN A 280 -11.28 -5.64 -4.10
CA ASN A 280 -12.04 -4.41 -4.38
C ASN A 280 -11.37 -3.11 -3.89
N GLU A 281 -10.59 -3.11 -2.80
CA GLU A 281 -9.85 -1.90 -2.37
C GLU A 281 -8.67 -1.59 -3.30
N ILE A 282 -8.01 -2.62 -3.83
CA ILE A 282 -6.93 -2.45 -4.80
C ILE A 282 -7.51 -1.94 -6.13
N LEU A 283 -8.62 -2.53 -6.59
CA LEU A 283 -9.29 -2.14 -7.82
C LEU A 283 -10.00 -0.77 -7.75
N GLN A 284 -10.20 -0.18 -6.56
CA GLN A 284 -10.66 1.21 -6.41
C GLN A 284 -9.64 2.24 -6.92
N GLN A 285 -8.36 1.88 -7.09
CA GLN A 285 -7.35 2.76 -7.71
C GLN A 285 -7.52 2.87 -9.23
N LEU A 286 -8.37 2.04 -9.86
CA LEU A 286 -8.63 2.05 -11.29
C LEU A 286 -9.93 2.79 -11.62
N PRO A 287 -9.99 3.50 -12.76
CA PRO A 287 -11.24 4.00 -13.31
C PRO A 287 -12.30 2.89 -13.44
N LEU A 288 -13.56 3.23 -13.20
CA LEU A 288 -14.69 2.28 -13.15
C LEU A 288 -14.71 1.30 -14.34
N HIS A 289 -14.49 1.78 -15.56
CA HIS A 289 -14.50 0.94 -16.76
C HIS A 289 -13.43 -0.17 -16.74
N LEU A 290 -12.19 0.14 -16.33
CA LEU A 290 -11.13 -0.87 -16.21
C LEU A 290 -11.41 -1.84 -15.06
N ARG A 291 -12.01 -1.37 -13.96
CA ARG A 291 -12.43 -2.26 -12.86
C ARG A 291 -13.49 -3.25 -13.33
N THR A 292 -14.50 -2.79 -14.09
CA THR A 292 -15.52 -3.67 -14.67
C THR A 292 -14.92 -4.65 -15.67
N GLU A 293 -14.08 -4.19 -16.60
CA GLU A 293 -13.41 -5.06 -17.58
C GLU A 293 -12.57 -6.16 -16.91
N ILE A 294 -11.78 -5.81 -15.89
CA ILE A 294 -11.01 -6.78 -15.09
C ILE A 294 -11.94 -7.74 -14.37
N ALA A 295 -12.90 -7.26 -13.58
CA ALA A 295 -13.79 -8.11 -12.79
C ALA A 295 -14.57 -9.09 -13.70
N VAL A 296 -15.05 -8.62 -14.86
CA VAL A 296 -15.72 -9.46 -15.87
C VAL A 296 -14.76 -10.52 -16.40
N SER A 297 -13.53 -10.15 -16.81
CA SER A 297 -12.55 -11.12 -17.31
C SER A 297 -12.15 -12.20 -16.29
N VAL A 298 -12.14 -11.88 -14.99
CA VAL A 298 -11.71 -12.78 -13.92
C VAL A 298 -12.88 -13.62 -13.36
N HIS A 299 -14.10 -13.09 -13.27
CA HIS A 299 -15.22 -13.73 -12.58
C HIS A 299 -16.31 -14.29 -13.51
N LEU A 300 -16.52 -13.73 -14.71
CA LEU A 300 -17.50 -14.23 -15.68
C LEU A 300 -17.28 -15.72 -16.07
N PRO A 301 -16.03 -16.23 -16.21
CA PRO A 301 -15.79 -17.65 -16.47
C PRO A 301 -16.13 -18.59 -15.29
N THR A 302 -16.30 -18.06 -14.07
CA THR A 302 -16.85 -18.80 -12.94
C THR A 302 -18.38 -18.69 -12.92
N LEU A 303 -18.93 -17.48 -13.02
CA LEU A 303 -20.37 -17.23 -12.98
C LEU A 303 -21.14 -17.96 -14.09
N SER A 304 -20.62 -17.97 -15.32
CA SER A 304 -21.24 -18.66 -16.46
C SER A 304 -21.26 -20.19 -16.33
N LYS A 305 -20.43 -20.80 -15.48
CA LYS A 305 -20.53 -22.23 -15.13
C LYS A 305 -21.71 -22.51 -14.21
N VAL A 306 -22.17 -21.54 -13.41
CA VAL A 306 -23.15 -21.76 -12.35
C VAL A 306 -24.52 -22.06 -12.95
N THR A 307 -25.10 -23.19 -12.57
CA THR A 307 -26.30 -23.78 -13.22
C THR A 307 -27.57 -22.92 -13.19
N ILE A 308 -27.60 -21.86 -12.38
CA ILE A 308 -28.71 -20.90 -12.33
C ILE A 308 -28.49 -19.66 -13.21
N PHE A 309 -27.23 -19.37 -13.54
CA PHE A 309 -26.80 -18.22 -14.35
C PHE A 309 -26.48 -18.58 -15.81
N GLN A 310 -26.30 -19.89 -16.12
CA GLN A 310 -26.16 -20.41 -17.49
C GLN A 310 -27.25 -19.97 -18.49
N SER A 311 -28.45 -19.67 -17.99
CA SER A 311 -29.62 -19.26 -18.81
C SER A 311 -29.90 -17.75 -18.77
N CYS A 312 -28.97 -16.95 -18.24
CA CYS A 312 -29.14 -15.50 -18.07
C CYS A 312 -28.42 -14.68 -19.14
N GLU A 313 -28.86 -13.44 -19.33
CA GLU A 313 -28.23 -12.46 -20.22
C GLU A 313 -26.86 -12.03 -19.67
N THR A 314 -25.89 -11.72 -20.55
CA THR A 314 -24.51 -11.39 -20.10
C THR A 314 -24.45 -10.12 -19.26
N SER A 315 -25.29 -9.12 -19.55
CA SER A 315 -25.35 -7.87 -18.80
C SER A 315 -25.76 -8.06 -17.32
N LEU A 316 -26.62 -9.03 -17.01
CA LEU A 316 -26.88 -9.45 -15.63
C LEU A 316 -25.59 -9.94 -14.97
N LEU A 317 -24.83 -10.78 -15.67
CA LEU A 317 -23.61 -11.37 -15.12
C LEU A 317 -22.53 -10.29 -14.91
N GLU A 318 -22.42 -9.33 -15.82
CA GLU A 318 -21.51 -8.18 -15.73
C GLU A 318 -21.81 -7.29 -14.51
N GLU A 319 -23.09 -7.08 -14.17
CA GLU A 319 -23.48 -6.34 -12.96
C GLU A 319 -23.25 -7.17 -11.69
N LEU A 320 -23.68 -8.45 -11.67
CA LEU A 320 -23.47 -9.36 -10.54
C LEU A 320 -21.98 -9.49 -10.19
N VAL A 321 -21.12 -9.59 -11.20
CA VAL A 321 -19.65 -9.63 -11.08
C VAL A 321 -19.11 -8.49 -10.21
N LEU A 322 -19.63 -7.27 -10.36
CA LEU A 322 -19.17 -6.09 -9.62
C LEU A 322 -19.59 -6.11 -8.14
N LYS A 323 -20.63 -6.86 -7.79
CA LYS A 323 -21.16 -7.00 -6.43
C LYS A 323 -20.69 -8.27 -5.71
N LEU A 324 -19.93 -9.15 -6.39
CA LEU A 324 -19.34 -10.33 -5.75
C LEU A 324 -18.25 -9.95 -4.73
N THR A 325 -18.25 -10.64 -3.60
CA THR A 325 -17.21 -10.52 -2.55
C THR A 325 -16.53 -11.87 -2.30
N PRO A 326 -15.20 -11.99 -2.40
CA PRO A 326 -14.52 -13.27 -2.17
C PRO A 326 -14.37 -13.60 -0.68
N GLN A 327 -14.76 -14.81 -0.28
CA GLN A 327 -14.59 -15.35 1.07
C GLN A 327 -13.85 -16.71 1.01
N VAL A 328 -12.98 -17.00 2.00
CA VAL A 328 -12.17 -18.23 2.04
C VAL A 328 -12.35 -18.96 3.36
N PHE A 329 -12.90 -20.18 3.31
CA PHE A 329 -13.25 -20.98 4.47
C PHE A 329 -12.24 -22.11 4.75
N SER A 330 -12.07 -22.46 6.02
CA SER A 330 -11.13 -23.50 6.47
C SER A 330 -11.71 -24.91 6.40
N PRO A 331 -10.88 -25.98 6.35
CA PRO A 331 -11.36 -27.35 6.56
C PRO A 331 -12.13 -27.50 7.88
N GLY A 332 -13.28 -28.15 7.84
CA GLY A 332 -14.17 -28.36 8.99
C GLY A 332 -15.01 -27.14 9.39
N GLU A 333 -14.87 -25.99 8.72
CA GLU A 333 -15.59 -24.76 9.05
C GLU A 333 -17.03 -24.77 8.52
N TYR A 334 -17.99 -24.34 9.34
CA TYR A 334 -19.37 -24.15 8.92
C TYR A 334 -19.53 -22.79 8.25
N VAL A 335 -19.96 -22.77 6.98
CA VAL A 335 -20.30 -21.54 6.23
C VAL A 335 -21.64 -20.99 6.70
N CYS A 336 -22.61 -21.86 6.98
CA CYS A 336 -23.85 -21.51 7.65
C CYS A 336 -24.42 -22.69 8.43
N ARG A 337 -25.21 -22.43 9.47
CA ARG A 337 -25.95 -23.43 10.23
C ARG A 337 -27.45 -23.30 9.96
N LYS A 338 -28.16 -24.42 10.10
CA LYS A 338 -29.61 -24.49 10.00
C LYS A 338 -30.25 -23.59 11.06
N GLY A 339 -31.18 -22.74 10.64
CA GLY A 339 -31.87 -21.78 11.51
C GLY A 339 -31.19 -20.41 11.62
N ASP A 340 -29.94 -20.23 11.19
CA ASP A 340 -29.31 -18.90 11.08
C ASP A 340 -30.11 -18.00 10.11
N VAL A 341 -30.00 -16.67 10.24
CA VAL A 341 -30.63 -15.73 9.29
C VAL A 341 -29.78 -15.63 8.02
N GLY A 342 -30.39 -15.73 6.84
CA GLY A 342 -29.66 -15.71 5.57
C GLY A 342 -29.58 -14.32 4.95
N HIS A 343 -28.43 -13.66 5.09
CA HIS A 343 -28.18 -12.33 4.51
C HIS A 343 -27.51 -12.37 3.13
N GLU A 344 -26.94 -13.51 2.74
CA GLU A 344 -26.13 -13.68 1.52
C GLU A 344 -26.48 -15.00 0.81
N MET A 345 -26.19 -15.11 -0.49
CA MET A 345 -25.95 -16.41 -1.15
C MET A 345 -24.47 -16.61 -1.43
N TYR A 346 -24.05 -17.86 -1.59
CA TYR A 346 -22.67 -18.22 -1.89
C TYR A 346 -22.58 -19.04 -3.18
N ILE A 347 -21.55 -18.75 -3.98
CA ILE A 347 -21.19 -19.45 -5.22
C ILE A 347 -19.84 -20.13 -4.99
N ILE A 348 -19.73 -21.42 -5.28
CA ILE A 348 -18.48 -22.19 -5.09
C ILE A 348 -17.55 -21.96 -6.29
N LYS A 349 -16.45 -21.25 -6.06
CA LYS A 349 -15.38 -21.01 -7.03
C LYS A 349 -14.33 -22.13 -7.01
N GLU A 350 -13.91 -22.54 -5.82
CA GLU A 350 -12.93 -23.61 -5.60
C GLU A 350 -13.27 -24.38 -4.31
N GLY A 351 -12.92 -25.66 -4.25
CA GLY A 351 -13.11 -26.49 -3.06
C GLY A 351 -14.36 -27.36 -3.10
N LYS A 352 -14.75 -27.86 -1.92
CA LYS A 352 -15.90 -28.77 -1.73
C LYS A 352 -16.54 -28.56 -0.37
N LEU A 353 -17.87 -28.50 -0.34
CA LEU A 353 -18.67 -28.34 0.87
C LEU A 353 -19.57 -29.56 1.07
N ALA A 354 -19.69 -30.04 2.29
CA ALA A 354 -20.69 -31.03 2.69
C ALA A 354 -21.94 -30.32 3.22
N VAL A 355 -23.12 -30.79 2.82
CA VAL A 355 -24.40 -30.48 3.47
C VAL A 355 -24.59 -31.50 4.58
N VAL A 356 -24.56 -31.05 5.83
CA VAL A 356 -24.48 -31.91 7.03
C VAL A 356 -25.79 -31.86 7.82
N ALA A 357 -26.22 -32.99 8.37
CA ALA A 357 -27.33 -33.05 9.29
C ALA A 357 -27.02 -32.36 10.63
N ASP A 358 -28.03 -32.29 11.50
CA ASP A 358 -27.93 -31.64 12.81
C ASP A 358 -27.08 -32.44 13.82
N ASP A 359 -26.63 -33.65 13.45
CA ASP A 359 -25.67 -34.46 14.20
C ASP A 359 -24.20 -34.05 13.94
N GLY A 360 -23.92 -33.26 12.90
CA GLY A 360 -22.57 -32.89 12.47
C GLY A 360 -21.75 -34.03 11.84
N VAL A 361 -22.35 -35.19 11.57
CA VAL A 361 -21.67 -36.41 11.10
C VAL A 361 -22.25 -36.94 9.80
N THR A 362 -23.57 -36.96 9.62
CA THR A 362 -24.19 -37.48 8.39
C THR A 362 -24.22 -36.41 7.28
N GLU A 363 -23.63 -36.74 6.13
CA GLU A 363 -23.52 -35.85 4.98
C GLU A 363 -24.56 -36.23 3.92
N PHE A 364 -25.51 -35.32 3.65
CA PHE A 364 -26.61 -35.54 2.71
C PHE A 364 -26.21 -35.33 1.24
N ALA A 365 -25.28 -34.41 0.99
CA ALA A 365 -24.79 -34.07 -0.34
C ALA A 365 -23.41 -33.40 -0.24
N VAL A 366 -22.62 -33.48 -1.31
CA VAL A 366 -21.39 -32.71 -1.48
C VAL A 366 -21.59 -31.74 -2.65
N LEU A 367 -21.35 -30.46 -2.40
CA LEU A 367 -21.36 -29.38 -3.38
C LEU A 367 -19.93 -29.10 -3.85
N SER A 368 -19.75 -28.83 -5.14
CA SER A 368 -18.47 -28.55 -5.79
C SER A 368 -18.48 -27.24 -6.58
N GLU A 369 -17.35 -26.90 -7.21
CA GLU A 369 -17.24 -25.80 -8.18
C GLU A 369 -18.46 -25.71 -9.12
N GLY A 370 -18.97 -24.48 -9.31
CA GLY A 370 -20.14 -24.23 -10.17
C GLY A 370 -21.49 -24.56 -9.52
N ASN A 371 -21.51 -25.07 -8.29
CA ASN A 371 -22.72 -25.07 -7.45
C ASN A 371 -22.81 -23.77 -6.64
N PHE A 372 -24.00 -23.49 -6.13
CA PHE A 372 -24.34 -22.33 -5.31
C PHE A 372 -25.30 -22.77 -4.21
N PHE A 373 -25.48 -21.95 -3.18
CA PHE A 373 -26.43 -22.20 -2.09
C PHE A 373 -26.79 -20.92 -1.32
N GLY A 374 -27.88 -20.98 -0.56
CA GLY A 374 -28.36 -19.89 0.29
C GLY A 374 -29.43 -18.99 -0.35
N GLU A 375 -29.76 -19.26 -1.62
CA GLU A 375 -30.78 -18.59 -2.42
C GLU A 375 -32.16 -18.61 -1.75
N ILE A 376 -32.53 -19.73 -1.11
CA ILE A 376 -33.84 -19.94 -0.47
C ILE A 376 -34.12 -18.92 0.65
N SER A 377 -33.10 -18.46 1.37
CA SER A 377 -33.29 -17.49 2.45
C SER A 377 -33.45 -16.07 1.89
N ILE A 378 -32.61 -15.70 0.92
CA ILE A 378 -32.61 -14.34 0.38
C ILE A 378 -33.82 -14.08 -0.52
N LEU A 379 -34.32 -15.09 -1.25
CA LEU A 379 -35.57 -15.03 -2.00
C LEU A 379 -36.77 -15.11 -1.04
N ASN A 380 -37.59 -14.04 -0.98
CA ASN A 380 -38.81 -13.98 -0.17
C ASN A 380 -39.96 -14.83 -0.77
N ILE A 381 -39.74 -16.14 -0.93
CA ILE A 381 -40.71 -17.08 -1.52
C ILE A 381 -41.91 -17.27 -0.57
N LYS A 382 -43.10 -16.89 -1.03
CA LYS A 382 -44.37 -17.11 -0.30
C LYS A 382 -44.59 -18.62 -0.04
N GLY A 383 -45.06 -18.98 1.15
CA GLY A 383 -45.28 -20.38 1.56
C GLY A 383 -44.03 -21.14 2.03
N ASN A 384 -42.87 -20.47 2.16
CA ASN A 384 -41.65 -21.08 2.73
C ASN A 384 -41.74 -21.13 4.28
N LYS A 385 -41.83 -22.34 4.84
CA LYS A 385 -41.93 -22.60 6.29
C LYS A 385 -40.75 -22.09 7.13
N SER A 386 -39.59 -21.81 6.52
CA SER A 386 -38.41 -21.25 7.21
C SER A 386 -38.20 -19.76 6.96
N GLY A 387 -38.92 -19.13 6.03
CA GLY A 387 -38.73 -17.72 5.66
C GLY A 387 -37.25 -17.38 5.39
N ASN A 388 -36.77 -16.28 5.97
CA ASN A 388 -35.38 -15.78 5.82
C ASN A 388 -34.33 -16.57 6.64
N ARG A 389 -34.58 -17.84 6.99
CA ARG A 389 -33.60 -18.70 7.71
C ARG A 389 -32.95 -19.72 6.79
N ARG A 390 -31.74 -20.15 7.15
CA ARG A 390 -30.98 -21.21 6.49
C ARG A 390 -31.63 -22.57 6.74
N THR A 391 -31.82 -23.37 5.70
CA THR A 391 -32.54 -24.66 5.75
C THR A 391 -31.66 -25.86 6.15
N ALA A 392 -30.33 -25.75 6.02
CA ALA A 392 -29.37 -26.82 6.27
C ALA A 392 -28.03 -26.29 6.84
N ASN A 393 -27.25 -27.19 7.45
CA ASN A 393 -25.87 -26.89 7.87
C ASN A 393 -24.93 -27.18 6.69
N ILE A 394 -23.99 -26.27 6.41
CA ILE A 394 -23.03 -26.42 5.30
C ILE A 394 -21.62 -26.22 5.84
N ARG A 395 -20.76 -27.23 5.62
CA ARG A 395 -19.41 -27.34 6.17
C ARG A 395 -18.38 -27.50 5.05
N SER A 396 -17.29 -26.74 5.07
CA SER A 396 -16.19 -26.91 4.13
C SER A 396 -15.39 -28.18 4.45
N ILE A 397 -15.14 -29.02 3.44
CA ILE A 397 -14.40 -30.29 3.60
C ILE A 397 -12.89 -29.99 3.57
N GLY A 398 -12.45 -29.16 2.63
CA GLY A 398 -11.09 -28.64 2.54
C GLY A 398 -11.05 -27.13 2.79
N TYR A 399 -10.02 -26.45 2.28
CA TYR A 399 -10.16 -25.02 2.01
C TYR A 399 -11.08 -24.83 0.80
N SER A 400 -11.98 -23.84 0.87
CA SER A 400 -12.91 -23.52 -0.22
C SER A 400 -12.99 -22.01 -0.43
N ASP A 401 -12.94 -21.59 -1.69
CA ASP A 401 -13.16 -20.20 -2.11
C ASP A 401 -14.61 -20.06 -2.56
N LEU A 402 -15.32 -19.16 -1.91
CA LEU A 402 -16.70 -18.81 -2.22
C LEU A 402 -16.76 -17.35 -2.66
N PHE A 403 -17.69 -17.03 -3.56
CA PHE A 403 -18.15 -15.66 -3.72
C PHE A 403 -19.47 -15.48 -2.96
N SER A 404 -19.50 -14.56 -2.00
CA SER A 404 -20.73 -14.05 -1.40
C SER A 404 -21.36 -12.97 -2.29
N LEU A 405 -22.69 -12.92 -2.27
CA LEU A 405 -23.51 -11.86 -2.83
C LEU A 405 -24.62 -11.55 -1.81
N SER A 406 -24.78 -10.28 -1.42
CA SER A 406 -25.76 -9.93 -0.39
C SER A 406 -27.19 -9.97 -0.92
N LYS A 407 -28.15 -10.03 0.01
CA LYS A 407 -29.60 -9.98 -0.30
C LYS A 407 -30.00 -8.65 -0.93
N GLU A 408 -29.37 -7.55 -0.52
CA GLU A 408 -29.61 -6.21 -1.06
C GLU A 408 -29.06 -6.13 -2.49
N ASP A 409 -27.77 -6.38 -2.67
CA ASP A 409 -27.07 -6.40 -3.97
C ASP A 409 -27.82 -7.19 -5.05
N LEU A 410 -28.28 -8.40 -4.69
CA LEU A 410 -29.05 -9.26 -5.57
C LEU A 410 -30.48 -8.74 -5.81
N THR A 411 -31.15 -8.17 -4.80
CA THR A 411 -32.54 -7.69 -4.97
C THR A 411 -32.60 -6.50 -5.93
N ASP A 412 -31.61 -5.61 -5.89
CA ASP A 412 -31.45 -4.50 -6.84
C ASP A 412 -31.33 -5.04 -8.28
N VAL A 413 -30.34 -5.91 -8.51
CA VAL A 413 -30.04 -6.50 -9.83
C VAL A 413 -31.25 -7.26 -10.39
N LEU A 414 -31.92 -8.04 -9.54
CA LEU A 414 -33.13 -8.77 -9.91
C LEU A 414 -34.37 -7.89 -10.11
N SER A 415 -34.31 -6.60 -9.76
CA SER A 415 -35.36 -5.63 -10.11
C SER A 415 -35.25 -5.19 -11.56
N GLU A 416 -34.04 -5.03 -12.08
CA GLU A 416 -33.78 -4.70 -13.50
C GLU A 416 -33.96 -5.91 -14.42
N PHE A 417 -33.63 -7.12 -13.94
CA PHE A 417 -33.71 -8.37 -14.71
C PHE A 417 -34.82 -9.34 -14.23
N PRO A 418 -36.12 -9.04 -14.43
CA PRO A 418 -37.24 -9.82 -13.90
C PRO A 418 -37.35 -11.25 -14.49
N ALA A 419 -36.74 -11.51 -15.65
CA ALA A 419 -36.66 -12.86 -16.23
C ALA A 419 -35.75 -13.78 -15.40
N ALA A 420 -34.57 -13.29 -15.01
CA ALA A 420 -33.65 -14.02 -14.14
C ALA A 420 -34.26 -14.25 -12.75
N LYS A 421 -34.96 -13.24 -12.20
CA LYS A 421 -35.70 -13.35 -10.93
C LYS A 421 -36.69 -14.51 -10.93
N ARG A 422 -37.50 -14.65 -11.99
CA ARG A 422 -38.45 -15.77 -12.14
C ARG A 422 -37.74 -17.13 -12.22
N HIS A 423 -36.63 -17.24 -12.95
CA HIS A 423 -35.87 -18.48 -13.04
C HIS A 423 -35.31 -18.91 -11.67
N LEU A 424 -34.81 -17.93 -10.91
CA LEU A 424 -34.22 -18.11 -9.59
C LEU A 424 -35.27 -18.45 -8.51
N GLU A 425 -36.42 -17.77 -8.51
CA GLU A 425 -37.57 -18.12 -7.66
C GLU A 425 -38.10 -19.54 -7.96
N GLU A 426 -38.21 -19.92 -9.24
CA GLU A 426 -38.66 -21.26 -9.65
C GLU A 426 -37.67 -22.36 -9.22
N LYS A 427 -36.36 -22.12 -9.35
CA LYS A 427 -35.34 -23.02 -8.81
C LYS A 427 -35.42 -23.14 -7.28
N GLY A 428 -35.58 -22.03 -6.56
CA GLY A 428 -35.77 -22.03 -5.11
C GLY A 428 -37.00 -22.83 -4.68
N ARG A 429 -38.12 -22.71 -5.40
CA ARG A 429 -39.33 -23.54 -5.19
C ARG A 429 -39.05 -25.02 -5.43
N GLN A 430 -38.42 -25.39 -6.54
CA GLN A 430 -38.09 -26.79 -6.85
C GLN A 430 -37.22 -27.46 -5.76
N ILE A 431 -36.35 -26.69 -5.09
CA ILE A 431 -35.53 -27.19 -3.98
C ILE A 431 -36.37 -27.26 -2.68
N LEU A 432 -37.16 -26.23 -2.34
CA LEU A 432 -38.08 -26.25 -1.20
C LEU A 432 -39.09 -27.40 -1.27
N THR A 433 -39.64 -27.71 -2.44
CA THR A 433 -40.57 -28.85 -2.65
C THR A 433 -39.86 -30.18 -2.41
N LYS A 434 -38.63 -30.35 -2.91
CA LYS A 434 -37.81 -31.55 -2.63
C LYS A 434 -37.50 -31.72 -1.13
N MET A 435 -37.45 -30.64 -0.37
CA MET A 435 -37.25 -30.64 1.09
C MET A 435 -38.56 -30.77 1.89
N GLY A 436 -39.74 -30.72 1.25
CA GLY A 436 -41.05 -30.68 1.95
C GLY A 436 -41.35 -29.37 2.69
N MET A 437 -40.58 -28.32 2.40
CA MET A 437 -40.56 -27.05 3.16
C MET A 437 -41.45 -25.95 2.57
N LEU A 438 -42.06 -26.21 1.41
CA LEU A 438 -43.21 -25.44 0.91
C LEU A 438 -44.51 -25.91 1.56
N GLU A 439 -45.44 -24.99 1.71
CA GLU A 439 -46.87 -25.27 1.92
C GLU A 439 -47.57 -25.35 0.56
N GLU A 440 -48.43 -26.34 0.35
CA GLU A 440 -49.27 -26.37 -0.85
C GLU A 440 -50.28 -25.22 -0.76
N SER A 441 -50.25 -24.33 -1.76
CA SER A 441 -50.97 -23.06 -1.74
C SER A 441 -52.48 -23.26 -1.98
N GLY A 442 -53.20 -23.66 -0.93
CA GLY A 442 -54.66 -23.82 -0.94
C GLY A 442 -55.41 -23.03 0.14
N GLU A 443 -54.81 -22.80 1.32
CA GLU A 443 -55.52 -22.24 2.50
C GLU A 443 -55.08 -20.82 2.90
N GLY A 444 -53.98 -20.31 2.32
CA GLY A 444 -53.36 -19.04 2.78
C GLY A 444 -54.04 -17.76 2.33
N GLU A 445 -54.62 -17.71 1.11
CA GLU A 445 -55.01 -16.44 0.47
C GLU A 445 -56.15 -15.72 1.21
N GLN A 446 -57.15 -16.47 1.70
CA GLN A 446 -58.25 -15.90 2.49
C GLN A 446 -57.77 -15.44 3.87
N GLY A 447 -56.90 -16.23 4.51
CA GLY A 447 -56.40 -15.96 5.86
C GLY A 447 -55.38 -14.82 5.97
N GLU A 448 -54.69 -14.43 4.89
CA GLU A 448 -53.87 -13.21 4.89
C GLU A 448 -54.69 -11.95 4.60
N ALA A 449 -55.64 -11.99 3.67
CA ALA A 449 -56.52 -10.86 3.36
C ALA A 449 -57.28 -10.38 4.61
N GLU A 450 -57.92 -11.31 5.33
CA GLU A 450 -58.67 -11.04 6.57
C GLU A 450 -57.75 -10.49 7.69
N LYS A 451 -56.48 -10.95 7.77
CA LYS A 451 -55.48 -10.42 8.72
C LYS A 451 -54.95 -9.04 8.35
N VAL A 452 -54.92 -8.68 7.07
CA VAL A 452 -54.57 -7.32 6.61
C VAL A 452 -55.74 -6.38 6.86
N GLU A 453 -56.96 -6.77 6.50
CA GLU A 453 -58.18 -5.97 6.71
C GLU A 453 -58.44 -5.69 8.20
N THR A 454 -58.28 -6.69 9.07
CA THR A 454 -58.38 -6.50 10.53
C THR A 454 -57.25 -5.64 11.11
N LYS A 455 -56.05 -5.63 10.52
CA LYS A 455 -54.98 -4.67 10.89
C LYS A 455 -55.33 -3.24 10.46
N ILE A 456 -55.83 -3.04 9.24
CA ILE A 456 -56.24 -1.73 8.72
C ILE A 456 -57.33 -1.13 9.61
N ASN A 457 -58.41 -1.88 9.85
CA ASN A 457 -59.50 -1.47 10.76
C ASN A 457 -58.98 -1.10 12.17
N ARG A 458 -57.97 -1.80 12.68
CA ARG A 458 -57.36 -1.55 13.99
C ARG A 458 -56.43 -0.33 14.02
N LEU A 459 -55.84 0.05 12.89
CA LEU A 459 -55.08 1.30 12.73
C LEU A 459 -56.04 2.49 12.58
N GLN A 460 -57.07 2.36 11.74
CA GLN A 460 -58.09 3.37 11.52
C GLN A 460 -58.79 3.74 12.85
N LYS A 461 -59.16 2.75 13.66
CA LYS A 461 -59.73 2.96 15.00
C LYS A 461 -58.75 3.54 16.04
N LYS A 462 -57.44 3.47 15.83
CA LYS A 462 -56.45 4.24 16.62
C LYS A 462 -56.40 5.70 16.16
N LEU A 463 -56.48 5.95 14.86
CA LEU A 463 -56.44 7.30 14.27
C LEU A 463 -57.63 8.15 14.74
N GLU A 464 -58.85 7.58 14.76
CA GLU A 464 -60.05 8.22 15.33
C GLU A 464 -59.86 8.67 16.78
N VAL A 465 -59.26 7.81 17.62
CA VAL A 465 -58.97 8.11 19.03
C VAL A 465 -57.89 9.19 19.16
N LEU A 466 -56.91 9.21 18.27
CA LEU A 466 -55.90 10.28 18.20
C LEU A 466 -56.50 11.63 17.79
N GLN A 467 -57.34 11.66 16.75
CA GLN A 467 -58.07 12.87 16.33
C GLN A 467 -58.98 13.40 17.46
N THR A 468 -59.68 12.50 18.16
CA THR A 468 -60.55 12.87 19.30
C THR A 468 -59.75 13.45 20.48
N LYS A 469 -58.52 12.97 20.71
CA LYS A 469 -57.59 13.56 21.69
C LYS A 469 -57.06 14.92 21.24
N LEU A 470 -56.68 15.05 19.97
CA LEU A 470 -56.20 16.31 19.40
C LEU A 470 -57.27 17.41 19.56
N ALA A 471 -58.52 17.12 19.20
CA ALA A 471 -59.64 18.04 19.35
C ALA A 471 -59.86 18.48 20.81
N ARG A 472 -59.73 17.56 21.79
CA ARG A 472 -59.78 17.92 23.22
C ARG A 472 -58.63 18.82 23.64
N LEU A 473 -57.40 18.52 23.22
CA LEU A 473 -56.23 19.33 23.54
C LEU A 473 -56.31 20.74 22.94
N MET A 474 -56.87 20.89 21.73
CA MET A 474 -57.14 22.21 21.15
C MET A 474 -58.15 23.02 21.98
N VAL A 475 -59.24 22.40 22.43
CA VAL A 475 -60.24 23.05 23.30
C VAL A 475 -59.67 23.39 24.68
N GLU A 476 -58.85 22.51 25.27
CA GLU A 476 -58.16 22.79 26.53
C GLU A 476 -57.16 23.96 26.37
N LEU A 477 -56.39 23.98 25.28
CA LEU A 477 -55.45 25.05 24.94
C LEU A 477 -56.16 26.40 24.74
N GLU A 478 -57.26 26.45 23.97
CA GLU A 478 -58.09 27.65 23.86
C GLU A 478 -58.63 28.10 25.22
N SER A 479 -59.12 27.17 26.04
CA SER A 479 -59.64 27.50 27.38
C SER A 479 -58.55 28.03 28.32
N SER A 480 -57.31 27.57 28.15
CA SER A 480 -56.14 28.04 28.88
C SER A 480 -55.73 29.43 28.39
N ASN A 481 -55.67 29.64 27.08
CA ASN A 481 -55.30 30.92 26.48
C ASN A 481 -56.28 32.04 26.88
N ARG A 482 -57.59 31.78 26.81
CA ARG A 482 -58.61 32.75 27.26
C ARG A 482 -58.50 33.07 28.76
N LYS A 483 -58.12 32.09 29.61
CA LYS A 483 -57.85 32.32 31.04
C LYS A 483 -56.56 33.09 31.30
N MET A 484 -55.55 32.97 30.43
CA MET A 484 -54.34 33.79 30.50
C MET A 484 -54.63 35.22 30.05
N GLN A 485 -55.35 35.41 28.94
CA GLN A 485 -55.79 36.74 28.48
C GLN A 485 -56.61 37.47 29.56
N ALA A 486 -57.64 36.85 30.13
CA ALA A 486 -58.44 37.45 31.20
C ALA A 486 -57.62 37.77 32.49
N ARG A 487 -56.52 37.05 32.72
CA ARG A 487 -55.57 37.36 33.82
C ARG A 487 -54.64 38.51 33.48
N VAL A 488 -54.23 38.64 32.21
CA VAL A 488 -53.47 39.80 31.73
C VAL A 488 -54.34 41.04 31.80
N GLU A 489 -55.59 41.00 31.31
CA GLU A 489 -56.56 42.10 31.43
C GLU A 489 -56.80 42.49 32.90
N GLN A 490 -56.90 41.53 33.83
CA GLN A 490 -57.01 41.83 35.27
C GLN A 490 -55.75 42.51 35.82
N LEU A 491 -54.55 42.01 35.47
CA LEU A 491 -53.29 42.58 35.93
C LEU A 491 -53.02 43.97 35.32
N GLU A 492 -53.39 44.19 34.06
CA GLU A 492 -53.39 45.52 33.42
C GLU A 492 -54.31 46.49 34.16
N TRP A 493 -55.48 46.03 34.63
CA TRP A 493 -56.39 46.86 35.42
C TRP A 493 -55.88 47.14 36.85
N GLU A 494 -55.25 46.15 37.49
CA GLU A 494 -54.60 46.32 38.81
C GLU A 494 -53.38 47.25 38.73
N VAL A 495 -52.58 47.17 37.67
CA VAL A 495 -51.45 48.09 37.41
C VAL A 495 -51.96 49.49 37.06
N ALA A 496 -52.97 49.63 36.21
CA ALA A 496 -53.56 50.94 35.89
C ALA A 496 -54.21 51.63 37.10
N ALA A 497 -54.72 50.86 38.07
CA ALA A 497 -55.20 51.40 39.34
C ALA A 497 -54.05 51.86 40.26
N LEU A 498 -52.90 51.18 40.25
CA LEU A 498 -51.72 51.56 41.01
C LEU A 498 -51.03 52.81 40.44
N ASP A 499 -50.97 52.98 39.11
CA ASP A 499 -50.45 54.19 38.46
C ASP A 499 -51.29 55.46 38.76
N THR A 500 -52.52 55.33 39.28
CA THR A 500 -53.34 56.47 39.72
C THR A 500 -53.08 56.97 41.16
N GLU A 501 -52.22 56.31 41.96
CA GLU A 501 -51.97 56.69 43.37
C GLU A 501 -50.51 57.10 43.69
N LEU A 502 -49.85 57.88 42.81
CA LEU A 502 -48.60 58.58 43.13
C LEU A 502 -48.66 60.08 42.78
N PRO A 503 -48.77 60.99 43.78
CA PRO A 503 -48.60 62.43 43.57
C PRO A 503 -47.11 62.81 43.40
N GLU A 504 -46.83 63.67 42.42
CA GLU A 504 -45.51 64.30 42.28
C GLU A 504 -45.23 65.29 43.42
N THR A 505 -44.06 65.19 44.06
CA THR A 505 -43.46 66.28 44.85
C THR A 505 -41.96 66.38 44.54
N ASP A 506 -41.58 67.50 43.92
CA ASP A 506 -40.22 67.91 43.58
C ASP A 506 -39.44 68.41 44.82
N ASP A 507 -38.11 68.30 44.80
CA ASP A 507 -37.16 69.41 45.05
C ASP A 507 -35.68 68.94 45.23
N ARG A 508 -34.86 69.22 44.21
CA ARG A 508 -33.55 69.91 44.23
C ARG A 508 -32.34 69.46 45.09
N GLU A 509 -31.17 69.47 44.40
CA GLU A 509 -29.86 70.10 44.77
C GLU A 509 -29.16 69.67 46.10
N ASP A 510 -27.83 69.58 46.26
CA ASP A 510 -26.61 69.92 45.50
C ASP A 510 -25.54 68.87 45.95
N GLY A 511 -24.65 68.27 45.16
CA GLY A 511 -23.50 68.87 44.46
C GLY A 511 -22.17 68.23 44.95
N GLY A 512 -21.17 68.06 44.07
CA GLY A 512 -19.76 67.78 44.47
C GLY A 512 -19.10 66.45 44.04
N ASP A 513 -18.48 66.48 42.84
CA ASP A 513 -17.21 65.83 42.38
C ASP A 513 -16.77 64.40 42.83
N GLY A 514 -16.18 63.61 41.92
CA GLY A 514 -15.38 62.43 42.33
C GLY A 514 -15.28 61.16 41.44
N GLY A 515 -14.92 61.26 40.16
CA GLY A 515 -14.13 60.21 39.45
C GLY A 515 -14.82 58.98 38.79
N GLU A 516 -14.33 58.64 37.58
CA GLU A 516 -14.24 57.32 36.89
C GLU A 516 -15.45 56.32 36.88
N HIS A 517 -15.89 55.66 35.79
CA HIS A 517 -15.24 55.34 34.51
C HIS A 517 -16.26 54.81 33.45
N ARG A 518 -15.95 55.00 32.14
CA ARG A 518 -16.39 54.23 30.94
C ARG A 518 -17.83 54.26 30.36
N ARG A 519 -17.82 54.46 29.03
CA ARG A 519 -18.72 53.99 27.95
C ARG A 519 -20.15 54.56 27.86
N GLY A 520 -20.44 55.14 26.69
CA GLY A 520 -21.79 55.34 26.16
C GLY A 520 -21.87 54.98 24.67
N GLU A 521 -23.02 55.33 24.08
CA GLU A 521 -23.40 55.33 22.66
C GLU A 521 -23.66 54.00 21.92
N GLY A 522 -24.88 53.93 21.35
CA GLY A 522 -25.28 53.02 20.27
C GLY A 522 -26.05 51.76 20.70
N VAL A 523 -27.07 51.28 19.98
CA VAL A 523 -27.86 51.87 18.86
C VAL A 523 -29.27 51.24 18.93
N GLY A 524 -30.32 51.92 18.42
CA GLY A 524 -31.63 51.27 18.20
C GLY A 524 -31.64 50.35 16.97
N GLY A 525 -32.62 49.45 16.88
CA GLY A 525 -32.80 48.60 15.70
C GLY A 525 -34.11 47.80 15.73
N GLU A 526 -34.89 47.91 14.66
CA GLU A 526 -36.01 47.01 14.35
C GLU A 526 -35.45 45.71 13.73
N VAL A 527 -36.04 44.55 14.04
CA VAL A 527 -35.86 43.32 13.25
C VAL A 527 -37.18 42.58 13.12
N GLU A 528 -37.65 42.48 11.88
CA GLU A 528 -38.73 41.62 11.41
C GLU A 528 -38.29 40.14 11.40
N TRP A 529 -39.18 39.21 11.75
CA TRP A 529 -38.97 37.78 11.50
C TRP A 529 -40.04 37.22 10.57
N GLN A 530 -39.58 36.70 9.43
CA GLN A 530 -40.43 36.26 8.33
C GLN A 530 -40.86 34.79 8.47
N ARG A 531 -41.89 34.43 7.70
CA ARG A 531 -42.44 33.08 7.55
C ARG A 531 -41.66 32.36 6.44
N GLU A 532 -41.01 31.25 6.78
CA GLU A 532 -40.63 30.21 5.82
C GLU A 532 -41.54 28.99 5.99
N GLU A 533 -41.83 28.33 4.88
CA GLU A 533 -42.60 27.08 4.81
C GLU A 533 -41.67 25.97 4.36
N ALA A 534 -41.76 24.80 4.98
CA ALA A 534 -40.99 23.62 4.60
C ALA A 534 -41.85 22.36 4.76
N GLU A 535 -41.79 21.49 3.74
CA GLU A 535 -42.44 20.18 3.69
C GLU A 535 -41.63 19.17 4.55
N GLY A 536 -42.19 18.04 4.99
CA GLY A 536 -42.07 16.76 4.26
C GLY A 536 -40.65 16.17 4.33
N GLU A 537 -40.37 14.97 4.86
CA GLU A 537 -41.23 13.85 5.26
C GLU A 537 -40.62 13.01 6.43
N GLU A 538 -41.35 11.95 6.78
CA GLU A 538 -41.14 10.82 7.69
C GLU A 538 -39.72 10.39 8.14
N GLU A 539 -39.61 9.90 9.38
CA GLU A 539 -39.30 8.47 9.57
C GLU A 539 -39.86 7.88 10.89
N HIS A 540 -39.68 6.56 11.09
CA HIS A 540 -40.37 5.73 12.07
C HIS A 540 -39.77 5.76 13.50
N GLY A 541 -40.66 5.74 14.51
CA GLY A 541 -40.30 5.43 15.90
C GLY A 541 -40.58 3.98 16.31
N SER A 542 -39.96 3.53 17.42
CA SER A 542 -40.27 2.25 18.07
C SER A 542 -40.37 2.36 19.60
N ASP A 543 -41.41 1.71 20.17
CA ASP A 543 -41.53 1.39 21.60
C ASP A 543 -40.36 0.46 22.04
N THR A 544 -39.96 0.29 23.31
CA THR A 544 -40.85 -0.04 24.45
C THR A 544 -40.11 0.04 25.81
N LYS A 545 -40.62 0.84 26.77
CA LYS A 545 -41.20 0.41 28.09
C LYS A 545 -40.45 -0.73 28.88
N VAL A 546 -40.19 -0.61 30.19
CA VAL A 546 -41.08 -1.12 31.29
C VAL A 546 -40.52 -0.91 32.73
N LYS A 547 -41.43 -0.57 33.68
CA LYS A 547 -41.44 -0.71 35.18
C LYS A 547 -40.54 0.12 36.14
N LYS A 548 -41.17 0.46 37.27
CA LYS A 548 -40.59 0.84 38.59
C LYS A 548 -40.63 -0.34 39.58
N GLN A 549 -39.65 -0.42 40.47
CA GLN A 549 -39.68 -0.96 41.86
C GLN A 549 -38.29 -0.66 42.49
N GLY A 550 -38.11 -0.38 43.78
CA GLY A 550 -39.08 -0.08 44.84
C GLY A 550 -38.51 -0.27 46.27
N GLN A 551 -38.18 0.83 46.97
CA GLN A 551 -37.73 0.94 48.38
C GLN A 551 -36.38 0.30 48.75
N GLY A 552 -35.75 0.85 49.80
CA GLY A 552 -34.44 0.46 50.34
C GLY A 552 -33.64 1.68 50.79
N GLU A 553 -33.68 2.00 52.09
CA GLU A 553 -32.91 3.08 52.72
C GLU A 553 -31.56 2.54 53.23
N ASP A 554 -30.47 3.31 53.15
CA ASP A 554 -29.71 3.72 54.34
C ASP A 554 -28.56 4.73 54.06
N ASN A 555 -28.16 5.46 55.11
CA ASN A 555 -26.94 6.27 55.22
C ASN A 555 -25.70 5.36 55.45
N SER A 556 -24.43 5.70 55.21
CA SER A 556 -23.64 6.82 54.63
C SER A 556 -22.19 6.29 54.43
N ASN A 557 -21.09 7.00 54.13
CA ASN A 557 -20.74 8.43 54.04
C ASN A 557 -19.48 8.61 53.13
N ASP A 558 -19.11 9.87 52.81
CA ASP A 558 -17.79 10.33 52.32
C ASP A 558 -17.26 9.85 50.95
N VAL A 559 -16.44 10.62 50.21
CA VAL A 559 -16.42 12.09 50.00
C VAL A 559 -15.65 12.38 48.69
N THR A 560 -15.98 13.50 48.03
CA THR A 560 -15.33 14.15 46.86
C THR A 560 -14.34 13.37 45.98
N LYS A 561 -14.63 13.34 44.67
CA LYS A 561 -13.61 13.30 43.60
C LYS A 561 -13.69 14.56 42.73
N GLU A 562 -12.60 15.31 42.69
CA GLU A 562 -12.18 16.04 41.49
C GLU A 562 -11.52 15.00 40.54
N GLY A 563 -11.38 15.20 39.23
CA GLY A 563 -11.09 16.43 38.51
C GLY A 563 -9.57 16.63 38.44
N ASP A 564 -8.93 16.89 37.29
CA ASP A 564 -9.42 16.86 35.91
C ASP A 564 -8.20 16.84 34.93
N GLY A 565 -8.44 16.90 33.62
CA GLY A 565 -7.53 17.57 32.66
C GLY A 565 -6.17 16.92 32.31
N GLU A 566 -6.11 16.28 31.15
CA GLU A 566 -4.86 15.89 30.46
C GLU A 566 -4.33 17.04 29.56
N SER A 567 -3.07 17.47 29.73
CA SER A 567 -2.33 18.15 28.64
C SER A 567 -0.82 18.30 28.87
N THR A 568 0.00 17.81 27.90
CA THR A 568 1.38 18.19 27.50
C THR A 568 2.44 18.59 28.57
N LYS A 569 3.71 18.16 28.47
CA LYS A 569 4.68 18.67 27.48
C LYS A 569 6.07 17.98 27.62
N SER A 570 6.92 18.16 26.61
CA SER A 570 8.29 17.63 26.48
C SER A 570 9.32 18.12 27.51
N THR A 571 10.22 17.24 27.95
CA THR A 571 11.48 17.57 28.64
C THR A 571 12.64 17.75 27.64
N LYS A 572 13.67 18.52 28.01
CA LYS A 572 14.89 18.80 27.24
C LYS A 572 16.06 18.99 28.22
N GLU A 573 17.16 18.25 28.07
CA GLU A 573 18.23 18.18 29.08
C GLU A 573 19.61 18.64 28.57
N ASN A 574 20.36 19.31 29.46
CA ASN A 574 21.83 19.46 29.55
C ASN A 574 22.15 20.54 30.62
N PRO A 575 23.37 20.61 31.20
CA PRO A 575 24.30 19.53 31.58
C PRO A 575 24.87 19.72 33.02
N GLU A 576 25.83 18.87 33.44
CA GLU A 576 26.78 19.05 34.60
C GLU A 576 26.13 19.09 36.02
N SER A 577 26.74 18.63 37.15
CA SER A 577 27.94 17.82 37.50
C SER A 577 27.65 17.09 38.86
N GLU A 578 28.48 16.30 39.56
CA GLU A 578 29.89 15.86 39.48
C GLU A 578 30.12 14.53 40.28
N VAL A 579 31.33 13.95 40.18
CA VAL A 579 32.16 13.19 41.18
C VAL A 579 31.46 12.69 42.49
N LYS A 580 31.50 11.39 42.87
CA LYS A 580 32.70 10.60 43.27
C LYS A 580 32.49 9.07 43.50
N ASP A 581 33.63 8.36 43.64
CA ASP A 581 33.89 7.07 44.35
C ASP A 581 33.58 5.68 43.71
N VAL A 582 34.42 4.70 44.12
CA VAL A 582 34.48 3.24 43.80
C VAL A 582 34.70 2.87 42.32
N ASN A 583 35.83 2.33 41.83
CA ASN A 583 37.03 1.70 42.41
C ASN A 583 36.91 0.23 42.89
N GLU A 584 36.59 -0.70 41.98
CA GLU A 584 37.01 -2.12 42.06
C GLU A 584 37.13 -2.76 40.64
N GLU A 585 37.56 -4.03 40.56
CA GLU A 585 37.72 -4.87 39.34
C GLU A 585 38.94 -4.65 38.38
N GLU A 586 39.95 -3.83 38.68
CA GLU A 586 41.29 -3.99 38.06
C GLU A 586 42.18 -5.02 38.81
N LYS A 587 41.85 -6.32 38.72
CA LYS A 587 42.79 -7.42 39.07
C LYS A 587 42.32 -8.84 38.69
N LYS A 588 42.70 -9.33 37.48
CA LYS A 588 42.87 -10.78 37.14
C LYS A 588 43.27 -11.09 35.67
N ARG A 589 44.27 -10.41 35.09
CA ARG A 589 44.84 -10.81 33.77
C ARG A 589 46.36 -10.62 33.61
N GLN A 590 47.15 -11.28 34.46
CA GLN A 590 48.49 -11.79 34.15
C GLN A 590 48.99 -12.71 35.28
N ASP A 591 50.03 -13.50 34.98
CA ASP A 591 50.57 -14.61 35.77
C ASP A 591 49.59 -15.77 36.05
N GLU A 592 50.01 -17.05 36.08
CA GLU A 592 51.35 -17.63 35.91
C GLU A 592 51.40 -18.62 34.73
N GLY A 593 52.62 -18.91 34.26
CA GLY A 593 52.91 -20.05 33.40
C GLY A 593 53.90 -21.02 34.04
N ARG A 594 53.62 -22.33 33.87
CA ARG A 594 54.61 -23.43 33.71
C ARG A 594 55.40 -23.90 34.96
N LYS A 595 55.00 -25.08 35.50
CA LYS A 595 55.92 -26.26 35.65
C LYS A 595 55.21 -27.55 36.14
N ASN A 596 55.67 -28.69 35.58
CA ASN A 596 55.72 -30.05 36.18
C ASN A 596 54.38 -30.76 36.54
N LYS A 597 54.23 -32.10 36.63
CA LYS A 597 54.89 -33.36 36.14
C LYS A 597 54.02 -34.55 36.70
N GLU A 598 54.00 -35.83 36.25
CA GLU A 598 54.63 -36.64 35.19
C GLU A 598 53.61 -37.69 34.66
N LYS A 599 53.85 -38.27 33.46
CA LYS A 599 53.31 -39.57 32.93
C LYS A 599 51.77 -39.66 32.72
N GLY A 600 51.25 -40.43 31.78
CA GLY A 600 51.87 -41.30 30.76
C GLY A 600 50.99 -42.53 30.49
N ASP A 601 50.98 -43.20 29.34
CA ASP A 601 51.61 -42.99 28.00
C ASP A 601 50.62 -43.63 26.96
N ASP A 602 50.83 -43.88 25.66
CA ASP A 602 51.99 -43.91 24.74
C ASP A 602 51.51 -43.69 23.27
N ARG A 603 52.45 -43.60 22.31
CA ARG A 603 52.24 -43.80 20.85
C ARG A 603 53.54 -44.30 20.20
N PRO A 604 53.48 -45.23 19.23
CA PRO A 604 53.77 -44.87 17.82
C PRO A 604 52.93 -45.69 16.80
N GLY A 605 52.99 -45.52 15.47
CA GLY A 605 53.68 -44.60 14.54
C GLY A 605 53.25 -44.97 13.10
N LYS A 606 52.93 -44.03 12.21
CA LYS A 606 53.85 -43.28 11.31
C LYS A 606 54.63 -44.18 10.32
N GLY A 607 54.35 -44.04 9.02
CA GLY A 607 55.20 -44.55 7.93
C GLY A 607 54.47 -44.57 6.58
N ASP A 608 55.08 -43.99 5.54
CA ASP A 608 54.52 -43.92 4.18
C ASP A 608 54.87 -45.18 3.35
N GLY A 609 54.04 -45.50 2.36
CA GLY A 609 54.24 -46.57 1.38
C GLY A 609 53.41 -46.32 0.13
N ALA A 610 53.95 -46.63 -1.05
CA ALA A 610 53.37 -46.24 -2.34
C ALA A 610 52.90 -47.44 -3.19
N GLU A 611 52.21 -47.11 -4.28
CA GLU A 611 51.86 -47.94 -5.46
C GLU A 611 50.67 -48.93 -5.35
N ILE A 612 49.69 -48.72 -6.25
CA ILE A 612 48.96 -49.70 -7.10
C ILE A 612 48.17 -50.81 -6.33
N VAL A 613 46.83 -50.90 -6.42
CA VAL A 613 46.03 -51.37 -7.58
C VAL A 613 44.65 -50.69 -7.64
N HIS A 614 44.07 -50.56 -8.85
CA HIS A 614 42.64 -50.26 -9.07
C HIS A 614 41.85 -51.54 -9.40
N GLU A 615 40.80 -51.84 -8.61
CA GLU A 615 39.66 -52.71 -8.98
C GLU A 615 38.37 -51.98 -8.52
N GLU A 616 37.33 -51.77 -9.31
CA GLU A 616 36.44 -52.72 -10.04
C GLU A 616 35.38 -53.42 -9.15
N LYS A 617 34.30 -52.69 -8.85
CA LYS A 617 32.90 -53.13 -8.98
C LYS A 617 32.12 -51.93 -9.54
N LYS A 618 31.51 -51.93 -10.73
CA LYS A 618 30.96 -53.00 -11.58
C LYS A 618 29.74 -53.69 -10.96
N GLU A 619 28.58 -53.08 -11.19
CA GLU A 619 27.36 -53.79 -11.53
C GLU A 619 27.03 -53.47 -12.99
N GLU A 620 26.71 -54.50 -13.78
CA GLU A 620 26.41 -54.41 -15.21
C GLU A 620 25.08 -55.12 -15.50
N LYS A 621 24.21 -54.48 -16.29
CA LYS A 621 23.19 -55.10 -17.19
C LYS A 621 22.09 -55.96 -16.52
N ASN A 622 20.87 -56.07 -17.05
CA ASN A 622 20.32 -55.76 -18.39
C ASN A 622 19.18 -54.70 -18.26
N GLY A 623 18.56 -54.12 -19.30
CA GLY A 623 18.32 -54.60 -20.67
C GLY A 623 17.12 -55.57 -20.71
N GLU A 624 16.23 -55.63 -21.70
CA GLU A 624 16.00 -54.93 -22.99
C GLU A 624 14.49 -55.13 -23.32
N ASP A 625 13.76 -54.34 -24.12
CA ASP A 625 13.93 -53.05 -24.83
C ASP A 625 12.52 -52.61 -25.35
N LYS A 626 12.30 -51.31 -25.69
CA LYS A 626 11.67 -50.92 -26.98
C LYS A 626 11.57 -49.42 -27.28
N HIS A 627 11.76 -49.16 -28.58
CA HIS A 627 11.78 -47.86 -29.24
C HIS A 627 10.39 -47.40 -29.76
N ASP A 628 10.38 -46.20 -30.35
CA ASP A 628 9.39 -45.64 -31.29
C ASP A 628 8.03 -45.12 -30.78
N GLU A 629 7.99 -43.80 -30.45
CA GLU A 629 6.96 -42.89 -30.98
C GLU A 629 7.35 -41.40 -30.77
N LYS A 630 7.82 -40.71 -31.82
CA LYS A 630 7.84 -39.22 -31.94
C LYS A 630 8.36 -38.71 -33.29
N LYS A 631 7.65 -38.99 -34.38
CA LYS A 631 8.00 -38.38 -35.69
C LYS A 631 6.84 -38.11 -36.66
N GLU A 632 5.65 -37.78 -36.16
CA GLU A 632 4.55 -37.36 -37.04
C GLU A 632 3.62 -36.31 -36.40
N LYS A 633 3.72 -35.07 -36.90
CA LYS A 633 2.67 -34.01 -36.92
C LYS A 633 3.19 -32.77 -37.65
N ALA A 634 3.57 -32.97 -38.91
CA ALA A 634 4.11 -31.91 -39.77
C ALA A 634 3.82 -32.15 -41.27
N LYS A 635 2.61 -32.62 -41.61
CA LYS A 635 2.00 -32.56 -42.96
C LYS A 635 0.58 -33.14 -42.95
N GLU A 636 -0.41 -32.26 -42.96
CA GLU A 636 -1.71 -32.49 -43.62
C GLU A 636 -2.31 -31.09 -43.87
N GLY A 637 -2.82 -30.84 -45.08
CA GLY A 637 -3.15 -29.49 -45.55
C GLY A 637 -2.52 -29.12 -46.89
N SER A 638 -2.73 -29.97 -47.90
CA SER A 638 -2.45 -29.66 -49.31
C SER A 638 -3.74 -29.75 -50.14
N ASP A 639 -3.70 -29.13 -51.33
CA ASP A 639 -4.67 -29.24 -52.43
C ASP A 639 -6.05 -28.60 -52.27
N LYS A 640 -6.08 -27.27 -52.56
CA LYS A 640 -6.78 -26.71 -53.73
C LYS A 640 -6.10 -25.37 -54.11
N LYS A 641 -5.56 -25.24 -55.33
CA LYS A 641 -6.21 -24.70 -56.56
C LYS A 641 -6.42 -23.18 -56.50
N ASP A 642 -6.08 -22.36 -57.50
CA ASP A 642 -5.45 -22.55 -58.82
C ASP A 642 -4.69 -21.25 -59.22
N GLU A 643 -3.93 -21.30 -60.32
CA GLU A 643 -3.17 -20.21 -61.00
C GLU A 643 -1.90 -19.66 -60.31
#